data_AF-A0AAQ0I9X1-F1
#
_entry.id   AF-A0AAQ0I9X1-F1
#
_cell.length_a   1.000
_cell.length_b   1.000
_cell.length_c   1.000
_cell.angle_alpha   90.00
_cell.angle_beta   90.00
_cell.angle_gamma   90.00
#
_symmetry.space_group_name_H-M   'P 1'
#
loop_
_entity.id
_entity.type
_entity.pdbx_description
1 polymer ?
#
loop_
_entity_poly.entity_id
_entity_poly.type
_entity_poly.pdbx_seq_one_letter_code
_entity_poly.pdbx_strand_id
1 'polypeptide(L)'
;MRRLGMRALLVDDEIAQETATGRAVRTLSAELAQRGIDVLTATSSDDAIVLIRSDPSIQCVLLDWDLGVDGHGPSEAVVDAIRHRNANVPIFLLADRSVASTVPAAVMGKVDDFVWLLEDTADFIGGRIHAAIERYRSTVLPPMFGALAKFSRVYEYSWHTPGHTGGTGFLKSPVGRAFFEYFGESLFRSDLSISVGELGSLLDHSGPIGESERYAARVFGAHRTYHVTNGSSTSNRIILMASVNRDQIALCDRNCHKSAEHAMTMSGAIPTYLVPTRNRYGIIGPIASERLTQAAIREAIASNPLAAGLADRQPKHAIVTNSTYDGLCYNVTRVEELLGASVDRLHFDEAWYGYARFNPIYRDRHAMHGDPRDHHKDRPTVFATQSTHKLLTALSQASYIHVRDGRSPIPHGQFNETFMMHASTSPNYAIIASNDVAAAMMDGPGGAALTRESIEEAVAFRQMIARMNGEFGAKGDWFFECWQPDTVLEARTGRTLPFHEAPPELLATDPACWVLRPGAQWHGFGNIEDGYCMLDPIKVSIVTPGVAPAGGLMPVGIPASVVTAYLDARGIVVEKTTDFTILFLFSIGITKGKWGSLVSALCDFKRDYDANLPLDMAIPSLAQEHGSRYAGMGLKDLADTMFAAMEQLGTTRLMSEAFSILPKPEMSPVRAYEHLVQGRVEQVTLDELAGRTVATGVVPYPPGIPLLMPGENAGPAGGPVLGYLKALEAYDRRFPGFAHDTHGVEVEDGTYRVYCLTA
;
A
#
# COMPACT_ATOMS: atom_id res chain seq x y z
N MET A 1 -31.98 -5.51 -0.78
CA MET A 1 -30.56 -5.84 -0.57
C MET A 1 -30.39 -7.34 -0.80
N ARG A 2 -29.61 -7.78 -1.81
CA ARG A 2 -29.36 -9.22 -2.01
C ARG A 2 -28.59 -9.73 -0.80
N ARG A 3 -29.20 -10.63 -0.01
CA ARG A 3 -28.48 -11.42 0.99
C ARG A 3 -27.38 -12.18 0.24
N LEU A 4 -26.17 -12.29 0.80
CA LEU A 4 -25.17 -13.24 0.31
C LEU A 4 -25.81 -14.63 0.35
N GLY A 5 -26.30 -15.08 -0.81
CA GLY A 5 -26.93 -16.39 -0.99
C GLY A 5 -25.97 -17.50 -0.61
N MET A 6 -26.49 -18.70 -0.39
CA MET A 6 -25.64 -19.87 -0.30
C MET A 6 -25.21 -20.29 -1.69
N ARG A 7 -23.95 -20.65 -1.89
CA ARG A 7 -23.44 -21.07 -3.19
C ARG A 7 -22.50 -22.27 -3.06
N ALA A 8 -22.70 -23.28 -3.91
CA ALA A 8 -21.86 -24.46 -4.01
C ALA A 8 -21.33 -24.61 -5.44
N LEU A 9 -20.13 -25.16 -5.59
CA LEU A 9 -19.57 -25.59 -6.87
C LEU A 9 -19.65 -27.11 -6.96
N LEU A 10 -20.26 -27.61 -8.02
CA LEU A 10 -20.39 -29.03 -8.33
C LEU A 10 -19.53 -29.36 -9.56
N VAL A 11 -18.53 -30.21 -9.38
CA VAL A 11 -17.54 -30.58 -10.39
C VAL A 11 -17.67 -32.06 -10.70
N ASP A 12 -18.17 -32.39 -11.89
CA ASP A 12 -18.43 -33.77 -12.33
C ASP A 12 -18.58 -33.78 -13.87
N ASP A 13 -17.93 -34.72 -14.55
CA ASP A 13 -17.88 -34.78 -16.02
C ASP A 13 -19.08 -35.52 -16.66
N GLU A 14 -19.91 -36.15 -15.82
CA GLU A 14 -21.14 -36.85 -16.19
C GLU A 14 -22.41 -36.01 -15.98
N ILE A 15 -22.32 -34.79 -15.42
CA ILE A 15 -23.48 -33.90 -15.13
C ILE A 15 -24.45 -33.76 -16.31
N ALA A 16 -23.93 -33.65 -17.53
CA ALA A 16 -24.73 -33.48 -18.74
C ALA A 16 -25.12 -34.81 -19.42
N GLN A 17 -24.64 -35.95 -18.92
CA GLN A 17 -24.80 -37.25 -19.53
C GLN A 17 -26.06 -37.97 -18.99
N GLU A 18 -26.66 -38.84 -19.81
CA GLU A 18 -27.83 -39.66 -19.44
C GLU A 18 -27.44 -40.98 -18.75
N THR A 19 -26.43 -40.91 -17.87
CA THR A 19 -25.94 -42.02 -17.05
C THR A 19 -26.62 -42.07 -15.68
N ALA A 20 -26.36 -43.11 -14.90
CA ALA A 20 -26.86 -43.21 -13.52
C ALA A 20 -26.27 -42.09 -12.65
N THR A 21 -24.96 -41.87 -12.73
CA THR A 21 -24.22 -40.79 -12.08
C THR A 21 -24.77 -39.43 -12.48
N GLY A 22 -24.85 -39.13 -13.77
CA GLY A 22 -25.37 -37.87 -14.27
C GLY A 22 -26.79 -37.55 -13.78
N ARG A 23 -27.70 -38.54 -13.78
CA ARG A 23 -29.06 -38.36 -13.20
C ARG A 23 -29.03 -38.08 -11.71
N ALA A 24 -28.17 -38.77 -10.95
CA ALA A 24 -28.07 -38.59 -9.51
C ALA A 24 -27.47 -37.22 -9.15
N VAL A 25 -26.46 -36.75 -9.90
CA VAL A 25 -25.88 -35.41 -9.73
C VAL A 25 -26.90 -34.32 -10.04
N ARG A 26 -27.65 -34.43 -11.15
CA ARG A 26 -28.73 -33.48 -11.48
C ARG A 26 -29.82 -33.45 -10.41
N THR A 27 -30.14 -34.60 -9.83
CA THR A 27 -31.10 -34.70 -8.73
C THR A 27 -30.59 -33.99 -7.48
N LEU A 28 -29.32 -34.18 -7.12
CA LEU A 28 -28.68 -33.47 -6.01
C LEU A 28 -28.63 -31.95 -6.25
N SER A 29 -28.25 -31.51 -7.45
CA SER A 29 -28.22 -30.09 -7.81
C SER A 29 -29.61 -29.44 -7.67
N ALA A 30 -30.67 -30.11 -8.16
CA ALA A 30 -32.04 -29.64 -8.00
C ALA A 30 -32.48 -29.58 -6.53
N GLU A 31 -32.06 -30.54 -5.71
CA GLU A 31 -32.31 -30.57 -4.28
C GLU A 31 -31.66 -29.37 -3.56
N LEU A 32 -30.39 -29.10 -3.85
CA LEU A 32 -29.65 -27.96 -3.27
C LEU A 32 -30.30 -26.63 -3.66
N ALA A 33 -30.75 -26.51 -4.91
CA ALA A 33 -31.50 -25.35 -5.38
C ALA A 33 -32.82 -25.15 -4.62
N GLN A 34 -33.54 -26.23 -4.28
CA GLN A 34 -34.75 -26.16 -3.43
C GLN A 34 -34.45 -25.65 -2.01
N ARG A 35 -33.23 -25.87 -1.50
CA ARG A 35 -32.75 -25.31 -0.22
C ARG A 35 -32.27 -23.85 -0.33
N GLY A 36 -32.36 -23.23 -1.51
CA GLY A 36 -31.87 -21.87 -1.75
C GLY A 36 -30.34 -21.78 -1.85
N ILE A 37 -29.68 -22.89 -2.19
CA ILE A 37 -28.25 -22.93 -2.52
C ILE A 37 -28.12 -22.81 -4.04
N ASP A 38 -27.45 -21.76 -4.49
CA ASP A 38 -27.10 -21.56 -5.89
C ASP A 38 -25.98 -22.54 -6.28
N VAL A 39 -26.19 -23.35 -7.33
CA VAL A 39 -25.24 -24.40 -7.72
C VAL A 39 -24.57 -24.01 -9.02
N LEU A 40 -23.27 -23.73 -8.94
CA LEU A 40 -22.39 -23.63 -10.10
C LEU A 40 -21.96 -25.04 -10.52
N THR A 41 -21.83 -25.28 -11.82
CA THR A 41 -21.39 -26.57 -12.36
C THR A 41 -20.13 -26.41 -13.20
N ALA A 42 -19.20 -27.34 -13.08
CA ALA A 42 -18.04 -27.49 -13.96
C ALA A 42 -17.91 -28.94 -14.39
N THR A 43 -17.53 -29.19 -15.65
CA THR A 43 -17.37 -30.54 -16.19
C THR A 43 -15.89 -30.94 -16.39
N SER A 44 -14.97 -30.11 -15.92
CA SER A 44 -13.53 -30.37 -15.97
C SER A 44 -12.80 -29.68 -14.81
N SER A 45 -11.60 -30.15 -14.49
CA SER A 45 -10.76 -29.51 -13.48
C SER A 45 -10.38 -28.09 -13.87
N ASP A 46 -10.12 -27.83 -15.15
CA ASP A 46 -9.72 -26.50 -15.63
C ASP A 46 -10.84 -25.47 -15.43
N ASP A 47 -12.08 -25.83 -15.78
CA ASP A 47 -13.24 -24.98 -15.59
C ASP A 47 -13.50 -24.73 -14.08
N ALA A 48 -13.42 -25.79 -13.28
CA ALA A 48 -13.54 -25.69 -11.82
C ALA A 48 -12.49 -24.74 -11.21
N ILE A 49 -11.22 -24.88 -11.60
CA ILE A 49 -10.12 -24.03 -11.12
C ILE A 49 -10.36 -22.57 -11.52
N VAL A 50 -10.87 -22.30 -12.73
CA VAL A 50 -11.23 -20.95 -13.17
C VAL A 50 -12.37 -20.37 -12.31
N LEU A 51 -13.42 -21.15 -12.03
CA LEU A 51 -14.51 -20.73 -11.14
C LEU A 51 -14.01 -20.45 -9.72
N ILE A 52 -13.18 -21.32 -9.14
CA ILE A 52 -12.58 -21.13 -7.80
C ILE A 52 -11.71 -19.86 -7.76
N ARG A 53 -11.02 -19.55 -8.85
CA ARG A 53 -10.19 -18.34 -8.97
C ARG A 53 -11.01 -17.07 -9.16
N SER A 54 -12.16 -17.15 -9.83
CA SER A 54 -12.97 -15.98 -10.20
C SER A 54 -14.12 -15.67 -9.24
N ASP A 55 -14.65 -16.67 -8.53
CA ASP A 55 -15.81 -16.50 -7.64
C ASP A 55 -15.47 -16.82 -6.17
N PRO A 56 -15.14 -15.81 -5.35
CA PRO A 56 -14.86 -16.01 -3.93
C PRO A 56 -16.11 -16.29 -3.09
N SER A 57 -17.32 -16.28 -3.68
CA SER A 57 -18.57 -16.56 -2.97
C SER A 57 -18.90 -18.05 -2.84
N ILE A 58 -18.11 -18.93 -3.45
CA ILE A 58 -18.24 -20.40 -3.30
C ILE A 58 -18.03 -20.79 -1.83
N GLN A 59 -19.00 -21.49 -1.26
CA GLN A 59 -19.04 -21.85 0.16
C GLN A 59 -18.95 -23.35 0.41
N CYS A 60 -18.97 -24.15 -0.65
CA CYS A 60 -18.82 -25.61 -0.63
C CYS A 60 -18.42 -26.08 -2.02
N VAL A 61 -17.57 -27.10 -2.09
CA VAL A 61 -17.24 -27.79 -3.34
C VAL A 61 -17.65 -29.26 -3.25
N LEU A 62 -18.40 -29.73 -4.23
CA LEU A 62 -18.73 -31.12 -4.48
C LEU A 62 -17.89 -31.54 -5.67
N LEU A 63 -16.98 -32.50 -5.45
CA LEU A 63 -15.99 -32.88 -6.44
C LEU A 63 -16.08 -34.37 -6.69
N ASP A 64 -16.38 -34.76 -7.92
CA ASP A 64 -16.15 -36.11 -8.39
C ASP A 64 -14.67 -36.47 -8.24
N TRP A 65 -14.40 -37.54 -7.49
CA TRP A 65 -13.03 -37.99 -7.24
C TRP A 65 -12.42 -38.68 -8.47
N ASP A 66 -13.25 -39.25 -9.34
CA ASP A 66 -12.86 -39.87 -10.61
C ASP A 66 -12.96 -38.92 -11.80
N LEU A 67 -12.85 -37.61 -11.56
CA LEU A 67 -12.97 -36.59 -12.60
C LEU A 67 -12.00 -36.83 -13.77
N GLY A 68 -12.55 -37.15 -14.94
CA GLY A 68 -11.80 -37.42 -16.16
C GLY A 68 -11.31 -38.86 -16.30
N VAL A 69 -10.63 -39.15 -17.42
CA VAL A 69 -10.34 -40.53 -17.84
C VAL A 69 -9.04 -41.15 -17.29
N ASP A 70 -8.15 -40.33 -16.73
CA ASP A 70 -6.76 -40.72 -16.39
C ASP A 70 -6.42 -40.51 -14.90
N GLY A 71 -7.10 -41.25 -14.02
CA GLY A 71 -6.83 -41.25 -12.57
C GLY A 71 -7.24 -39.96 -11.85
N HIS A 72 -6.83 -39.81 -10.58
CA HIS A 72 -7.35 -38.75 -9.69
C HIS A 72 -6.62 -37.40 -9.77
N GLY A 73 -5.66 -37.24 -10.68
CA GLY A 73 -4.84 -36.02 -10.82
C GLY A 73 -5.67 -34.74 -11.04
N PRO A 74 -6.70 -34.73 -11.92
CA PRO A 74 -7.59 -33.59 -12.09
C PRO A 74 -8.30 -33.18 -10.80
N SER A 75 -8.80 -34.16 -10.03
CA SER A 75 -9.46 -33.94 -8.73
C SER A 75 -8.50 -33.36 -7.70
N GLU A 76 -7.28 -33.90 -7.61
CA GLU A 76 -6.22 -33.36 -6.73
C GLU A 76 -5.91 -31.90 -7.05
N ALA A 77 -5.84 -31.53 -8.34
CA ALA A 77 -5.60 -30.16 -8.77
C ALA A 77 -6.71 -29.19 -8.33
N VAL A 78 -7.98 -29.63 -8.34
CA VAL A 78 -9.11 -28.82 -7.84
C VAL A 78 -9.03 -28.64 -6.32
N VAL A 79 -8.75 -29.71 -5.56
CA VAL A 79 -8.56 -29.65 -4.10
C VAL A 79 -7.44 -28.67 -3.75
N ASP A 80 -6.31 -28.77 -4.44
CA ASP A 80 -5.18 -27.88 -4.25
C ASP A 80 -5.56 -26.44 -4.59
N ALA A 81 -6.22 -26.18 -5.72
CA ALA A 81 -6.64 -24.83 -6.09
C ALA A 81 -7.51 -24.15 -5.02
N ILE A 82 -8.39 -24.90 -4.35
CA ILE A 82 -9.20 -24.40 -3.23
C ILE A 82 -8.30 -24.10 -2.03
N ARG A 83 -7.48 -25.06 -1.61
CA ARG A 83 -6.64 -24.94 -0.40
C ARG A 83 -5.54 -23.89 -0.52
N HIS A 84 -5.08 -23.57 -1.73
CA HIS A 84 -4.17 -22.45 -2.00
C HIS A 84 -4.81 -21.07 -1.76
N ARG A 85 -6.15 -20.95 -1.74
CA ARG A 85 -6.84 -19.68 -1.45
C ARG A 85 -7.58 -19.70 -0.12
N ASN A 86 -8.09 -20.85 0.29
CA ASN A 86 -8.94 -21.00 1.46
C ASN A 86 -8.73 -22.35 2.15
N ALA A 87 -8.32 -22.29 3.41
CA ALA A 87 -8.04 -23.49 4.21
C ALA A 87 -9.32 -24.26 4.61
N ASN A 88 -10.49 -23.60 4.64
CA ASN A 88 -11.66 -24.05 5.39
C ASN A 88 -12.94 -24.21 4.56
N VAL A 89 -12.95 -23.87 3.25
CA VAL A 89 -14.12 -24.16 2.40
C VAL A 89 -14.35 -25.66 2.41
N PRO A 90 -15.57 -26.14 2.75
CA PRO A 90 -15.84 -27.56 2.80
C PRO A 90 -15.76 -28.21 1.43
N ILE A 91 -15.04 -29.33 1.34
CA ILE A 91 -14.91 -30.15 0.13
C ILE A 91 -15.50 -31.53 0.40
N PHE A 92 -16.52 -31.88 -0.38
CA PHE A 92 -17.17 -33.18 -0.38
C PHE A 92 -16.73 -33.96 -1.62
N LEU A 93 -16.17 -35.15 -1.43
CA LEU A 93 -15.82 -36.05 -2.52
C LEU A 93 -17.04 -36.89 -2.91
N LEU A 94 -17.45 -36.80 -4.17
CA LEU A 94 -18.38 -37.74 -4.79
C LEU A 94 -17.53 -38.93 -5.26
N ALA A 95 -17.74 -40.09 -4.67
CA ALA A 95 -16.97 -41.29 -5.00
C ALA A 95 -17.85 -42.52 -4.81
N ASP A 96 -17.47 -43.66 -5.40
CA ASP A 96 -18.01 -44.95 -5.00
C ASP A 96 -17.21 -45.54 -3.81
N ARG A 97 -17.80 -46.52 -3.10
CA ARG A 97 -17.14 -47.11 -1.90
C ARG A 97 -15.79 -47.76 -2.21
N SER A 98 -15.61 -48.29 -3.41
CA SER A 98 -14.37 -48.96 -3.80
C SER A 98 -13.26 -47.94 -4.07
N VAL A 99 -13.61 -46.84 -4.72
CA VAL A 99 -12.74 -45.73 -5.08
C VAL A 99 -12.38 -44.88 -3.87
N ALA A 100 -13.29 -44.66 -2.91
CA ALA A 100 -12.92 -43.86 -1.74
C ALA A 100 -11.81 -44.48 -0.87
N SER A 101 -11.61 -45.79 -0.96
CA SER A 101 -10.48 -46.46 -0.29
C SER A 101 -9.12 -46.17 -0.94
N THR A 102 -9.11 -45.60 -2.16
CA THR A 102 -7.90 -45.23 -2.90
C THR A 102 -7.45 -43.79 -2.66
N VAL A 103 -8.26 -42.97 -1.97
CA VAL A 103 -7.93 -41.56 -1.70
C VAL A 103 -6.64 -41.47 -0.87
N PRO A 104 -5.59 -40.79 -1.37
CA PRO A 104 -4.33 -40.65 -0.64
C PRO A 104 -4.52 -39.93 0.69
N ALA A 105 -3.77 -40.32 1.72
CA ALA A 105 -3.81 -39.68 3.04
C ALA A 105 -3.54 -38.16 2.98
N ALA A 106 -2.72 -37.72 2.02
CA ALA A 106 -2.43 -36.30 1.77
C ALA A 106 -3.67 -35.51 1.31
N VAL A 107 -4.60 -36.16 0.61
CA VAL A 107 -5.86 -35.56 0.14
C VAL A 107 -6.92 -35.66 1.25
N MET A 108 -6.96 -36.76 1.99
CA MET A 108 -7.85 -36.92 3.16
C MET A 108 -7.68 -35.80 4.19
N GLY A 109 -6.45 -35.30 4.38
CA GLY A 109 -6.19 -34.15 5.26
C GLY A 109 -6.66 -32.79 4.71
N LYS A 110 -7.14 -32.75 3.46
CA LYS A 110 -7.60 -31.54 2.76
C LYS A 110 -9.11 -31.57 2.45
N VAL A 111 -9.79 -32.70 2.57
CA VAL A 111 -11.22 -32.84 2.28
C VAL A 111 -12.02 -33.06 3.56
N ASP A 112 -13.31 -32.75 3.54
CA ASP A 112 -14.15 -32.72 4.73
C ASP A 112 -15.05 -33.94 4.84
N ASP A 113 -15.53 -34.47 3.69
CA ASP A 113 -16.51 -35.55 3.72
C ASP A 113 -16.63 -36.33 2.39
N PHE A 114 -17.38 -37.44 2.44
CA PHE A 114 -17.71 -38.29 1.29
C PHE A 114 -19.23 -38.35 1.03
N VAL A 115 -19.58 -38.44 -0.24
CA VAL A 115 -20.94 -38.62 -0.74
C VAL A 115 -21.01 -39.84 -1.64
N TRP A 116 -21.80 -40.84 -1.25
CA TRP A 116 -22.08 -42.03 -2.06
C TRP A 116 -23.29 -41.77 -2.94
N LEU A 117 -23.07 -41.12 -4.07
CA LEU A 117 -24.14 -40.53 -4.88
C LEU A 117 -25.25 -41.52 -5.31
N LEU A 118 -24.90 -42.79 -5.53
CA LEU A 118 -25.83 -43.84 -5.98
C LEU A 118 -26.44 -44.66 -4.82
N GLU A 119 -25.97 -44.47 -3.59
CA GLU A 119 -26.44 -45.23 -2.42
C GLU A 119 -27.24 -44.38 -1.43
N ASP A 120 -27.00 -43.06 -1.41
CA ASP A 120 -27.65 -42.11 -0.51
C ASP A 120 -28.80 -41.35 -1.19
N THR A 121 -29.76 -40.90 -0.40
CA THR A 121 -30.84 -40.03 -0.90
C THR A 121 -30.34 -38.60 -1.06
N ALA A 122 -30.75 -37.93 -2.15
CA ALA A 122 -30.42 -36.52 -2.39
C ALA A 122 -30.82 -35.58 -1.23
N ASP A 123 -31.95 -35.82 -0.55
CA ASP A 123 -32.40 -35.03 0.61
C ASP A 123 -31.40 -35.09 1.78
N PHE A 124 -30.90 -36.29 2.11
CA PHE A 124 -29.90 -36.47 3.17
C PHE A 124 -28.58 -35.79 2.81
N ILE A 125 -28.08 -35.99 1.59
CA ILE A 125 -26.84 -35.37 1.11
C ILE A 125 -26.97 -33.84 1.13
N GLY A 126 -28.07 -33.32 0.60
CA GLY A 126 -28.40 -31.90 0.59
C GLY A 126 -28.44 -31.26 1.97
N GLY A 127 -29.05 -31.95 2.95
CA GLY A 127 -29.05 -31.52 4.35
C GLY A 127 -27.65 -31.43 4.95
N ARG A 128 -26.75 -32.37 4.63
CA ARG A 128 -25.35 -32.34 5.08
C ARG A 128 -24.58 -31.17 4.48
N ILE A 129 -24.73 -30.94 3.18
CA ILE A 129 -24.08 -29.82 2.47
C ILE A 129 -24.57 -28.48 3.03
N HIS A 130 -25.88 -28.32 3.21
CA HIS A 130 -26.45 -27.13 3.83
C HIS A 130 -25.87 -26.87 5.24
N ALA A 131 -25.78 -27.92 6.08
CA ALA A 131 -25.17 -27.81 7.40
C ALA A 131 -23.68 -27.44 7.35
N ALA A 132 -22.92 -27.95 6.37
CA ALA A 132 -21.52 -27.60 6.18
C ALA A 132 -21.35 -26.14 5.74
N ILE A 133 -22.18 -25.65 4.82
CA ILE A 133 -22.20 -24.25 4.40
C ILE A 133 -22.51 -23.32 5.59
N GLU A 134 -23.52 -23.64 6.40
CA GLU A 134 -23.85 -22.84 7.59
C GLU A 134 -22.71 -22.83 8.61
N ARG A 135 -22.05 -23.97 8.86
CA ARG A 135 -20.84 -24.02 9.70
C ARG A 135 -19.73 -23.12 9.16
N TYR A 136 -19.42 -23.21 7.86
CA TYR A 136 -18.41 -22.36 7.22
C TYR A 136 -18.75 -20.86 7.34
N ARG A 137 -20.01 -20.49 7.10
CA ARG A 137 -20.50 -19.10 7.24
C ARG A 137 -20.39 -18.57 8.66
N SER A 138 -20.51 -19.44 9.67
CA SER A 138 -20.36 -19.06 11.07
C SER A 138 -18.90 -18.78 11.47
N THR A 139 -17.94 -19.33 10.73
CA THR A 139 -16.50 -19.21 11.04
C THR A 139 -15.75 -18.22 10.14
N VAL A 140 -16.31 -17.85 8.99
CA VAL A 140 -15.63 -16.98 8.01
C VAL A 140 -15.58 -15.51 8.42
N LEU A 141 -16.53 -15.06 9.25
CA LEU A 141 -16.59 -13.67 9.68
C LEU A 141 -15.64 -13.45 10.87
N PRO A 142 -14.75 -12.44 10.81
CA PRO A 142 -13.85 -12.16 11.92
C PRO A 142 -14.58 -11.51 13.10
N PRO A 143 -13.96 -11.44 14.30
CA PRO A 143 -14.68 -11.20 15.55
C PRO A 143 -15.55 -9.94 15.57
N MET A 144 -15.00 -8.78 15.18
CA MET A 144 -15.71 -7.51 15.23
C MET A 144 -16.76 -7.41 14.12
N PHE A 145 -16.41 -7.77 12.87
CA PHE A 145 -17.40 -7.71 11.79
C PHE A 145 -18.54 -8.73 11.97
N GLY A 146 -18.22 -9.94 12.46
CA GLY A 146 -19.20 -10.97 12.79
C GLY A 146 -20.18 -10.51 13.87
N ALA A 147 -19.68 -9.90 14.95
CA ALA A 147 -20.51 -9.33 16.00
C ALA A 147 -21.40 -8.18 15.47
N LEU A 148 -20.84 -7.25 14.69
CA LEU A 148 -21.56 -6.13 14.10
C LEU A 148 -22.66 -6.62 13.13
N ALA A 149 -22.35 -7.60 12.28
CA ALA A 149 -23.29 -8.20 11.35
C ALA A 149 -24.43 -8.92 12.09
N LYS A 150 -24.13 -9.61 13.20
CA LYS A 150 -25.14 -10.24 14.06
C LYS A 150 -26.04 -9.20 14.71
N PHE A 151 -25.47 -8.16 15.34
CA PHE A 151 -26.25 -7.09 15.97
C PHE A 151 -27.19 -6.40 14.98
N SER A 152 -26.72 -6.14 13.76
CA SER A 152 -27.53 -5.48 12.72
C SER A 152 -28.85 -6.21 12.43
N ARG A 153 -28.93 -7.52 12.70
CA ARG A 153 -30.08 -8.42 12.49
C ARG A 153 -31.02 -8.55 13.69
N VAL A 154 -30.72 -7.92 14.82
CA VAL A 154 -31.61 -7.97 16.01
C VAL A 154 -32.78 -6.97 15.88
N TYR A 155 -32.69 -6.00 14.95
CA TYR A 155 -33.76 -5.03 14.62
C TYR A 155 -34.33 -4.26 15.83
N GLU A 156 -33.48 -3.91 16.79
CA GLU A 156 -33.90 -3.17 17.99
C GLU A 156 -34.09 -1.67 17.73
N TYR A 157 -35.02 -1.06 18.46
CA TYR A 157 -35.17 0.40 18.51
C TYR A 157 -34.09 1.00 19.42
N SER A 158 -33.21 1.81 18.85
CA SER A 158 -32.16 2.51 19.59
C SER A 158 -32.68 3.80 20.23
N TRP A 159 -32.39 3.97 21.53
CA TRP A 159 -32.64 5.20 22.30
C TRP A 159 -31.35 5.93 22.69
N HIS A 160 -30.27 5.67 21.95
CA HIS A 160 -28.92 6.16 22.21
C HIS A 160 -28.32 6.78 20.94
N THR A 161 -27.12 7.35 21.06
CA THR A 161 -26.35 7.87 19.92
C THR A 161 -25.88 6.74 18.98
N PRO A 162 -25.72 7.02 17.66
CA PRO A 162 -25.88 8.32 17.00
C PRO A 162 -27.34 8.75 16.77
N GLY A 163 -27.59 10.06 16.73
CA GLY A 163 -28.94 10.65 16.66
C GLY A 163 -29.74 10.35 15.38
N HIS A 164 -29.11 9.78 14.33
CA HIS A 164 -29.83 9.29 13.16
C HIS A 164 -30.54 7.95 13.40
N THR A 165 -30.25 7.25 14.51
CA THR A 165 -30.92 6.01 14.96
C THR A 165 -31.06 4.96 13.85
N GLY A 166 -29.94 4.41 13.37
CA GLY A 166 -29.96 3.46 12.26
C GLY A 166 -30.33 4.07 10.90
N GLY A 167 -30.39 5.41 10.81
CA GLY A 167 -30.63 6.17 9.60
C GLY A 167 -32.06 6.72 9.47
N THR A 168 -32.96 6.41 10.40
CA THR A 168 -34.32 6.96 10.46
C THR A 168 -34.36 8.48 10.49
N GLY A 169 -33.36 9.14 11.11
CA GLY A 169 -33.23 10.60 11.09
C GLY A 169 -33.14 11.17 9.68
N PHE A 170 -32.40 10.51 8.78
CA PHE A 170 -32.25 10.94 7.39
C PHE A 170 -33.55 10.81 6.58
N LEU A 171 -34.43 9.88 6.93
CA LEU A 171 -35.71 9.68 6.25
C LEU A 171 -36.70 10.83 6.42
N LYS A 172 -36.39 11.80 7.29
CA LYS A 172 -37.27 12.93 7.62
C LYS A 172 -37.11 14.14 6.67
N SER A 173 -36.19 14.10 5.71
CA SER A 173 -36.04 15.16 4.69
C SER A 173 -35.75 14.57 3.30
N PRO A 174 -36.12 15.25 2.19
CA PRO A 174 -35.80 14.76 0.84
C PRO A 174 -34.30 14.56 0.60
N VAL A 175 -33.46 15.49 1.05
CA VAL A 175 -32.00 15.38 0.92
C VAL A 175 -31.45 14.25 1.77
N GLY A 176 -31.99 14.03 2.99
CA GLY A 176 -31.59 12.91 3.83
C GLY A 176 -32.05 11.57 3.26
N ARG A 177 -33.23 11.49 2.64
CA ARG A 177 -33.71 10.28 1.96
C ARG A 177 -32.79 9.90 0.81
N ALA A 178 -32.41 10.87 -0.02
CA ALA A 178 -31.45 10.65 -1.11
C ALA A 178 -30.10 10.14 -0.58
N PHE A 179 -29.60 10.74 0.50
CA PHE A 179 -28.37 10.30 1.17
C PHE A 179 -28.47 8.87 1.73
N PHE A 180 -29.59 8.54 2.38
CA PHE A 180 -29.84 7.20 2.93
C PHE A 180 -29.93 6.14 1.83
N GLU A 181 -30.61 6.45 0.72
CA GLU A 181 -30.72 5.52 -0.42
C GLU A 181 -29.40 5.32 -1.15
N TYR A 182 -28.58 6.37 -1.25
CA TYR A 182 -27.25 6.30 -1.86
C TYR A 182 -26.30 5.37 -1.10
N PHE A 183 -26.20 5.53 0.23
CA PHE A 183 -25.29 4.71 1.05
C PHE A 183 -25.89 3.35 1.46
N GLY A 184 -27.22 3.27 1.54
CA GLY A 184 -27.94 2.09 1.97
C GLY A 184 -28.02 1.92 3.50
N GLU A 185 -29.08 1.25 3.94
CA GLU A 185 -29.45 1.10 5.35
C GLU A 185 -28.37 0.43 6.22
N SER A 186 -27.65 -0.57 5.67
CA SER A 186 -26.70 -1.36 6.48
C SER A 186 -25.56 -0.51 7.05
N LEU A 187 -25.11 0.52 6.33
CA LEU A 187 -24.10 1.44 6.83
C LEU A 187 -24.59 2.12 8.11
N PHE A 188 -25.78 2.70 8.08
CA PHE A 188 -26.34 3.45 9.21
C PHE A 188 -26.75 2.56 10.38
N ARG A 189 -27.16 1.32 10.12
CA ARG A 189 -27.43 0.33 11.18
C ARG A 189 -26.14 -0.16 11.84
N SER A 190 -25.01 -0.08 11.15
CA SER A 190 -23.69 -0.42 11.67
C SER A 190 -22.97 0.77 12.33
N ASP A 191 -23.48 1.98 12.17
CA ASP A 191 -22.96 3.18 12.83
C ASP A 191 -23.55 3.30 14.24
N LEU A 192 -22.81 2.75 15.20
CA LEU A 192 -23.21 2.55 16.59
C LEU A 192 -22.25 3.27 17.53
N SER A 193 -22.61 3.29 18.82
CA SER A 193 -21.75 3.82 19.88
C SER A 193 -21.49 2.76 20.94
N ILE A 194 -20.61 3.11 21.88
CA ILE A 194 -20.30 2.32 23.08
C ILE A 194 -21.55 1.94 23.91
N SER A 195 -22.68 2.61 23.69
CA SER A 195 -23.98 2.25 24.28
C SER A 195 -24.40 0.80 23.96
N VAL A 196 -23.90 0.23 22.85
CA VAL A 196 -24.07 -1.18 22.50
C VAL A 196 -22.98 -2.00 23.17
N GLY A 197 -23.17 -2.30 24.46
CA GLY A 197 -22.14 -2.93 25.31
C GLY A 197 -21.64 -4.30 24.82
N GLU A 198 -22.44 -5.03 24.03
CA GLU A 198 -22.04 -6.33 23.47
C GLU A 198 -20.92 -6.25 22.42
N LEU A 199 -20.68 -5.06 21.83
CA LEU A 199 -19.58 -4.83 20.88
C LEU A 199 -18.28 -4.38 21.57
N GLY A 200 -18.30 -4.12 22.87
CA GLY A 200 -17.16 -3.60 23.61
C GLY A 200 -16.82 -2.15 23.24
N SER A 201 -15.56 -1.78 23.47
CA SER A 201 -15.07 -0.41 23.32
C SER A 201 -13.68 -0.40 22.69
N LEU A 202 -13.48 0.48 21.71
CA LEU A 202 -12.18 0.69 21.06
C LEU A 202 -11.14 1.25 22.05
N LEU A 203 -11.55 2.19 22.91
CA LEU A 203 -10.65 2.86 23.84
C LEU A 203 -10.27 1.95 25.03
N ASP A 204 -11.10 0.96 25.34
CA ASP A 204 -10.85 -0.01 26.41
C ASP A 204 -10.26 -1.34 25.88
N HIS A 205 -10.11 -1.47 24.55
CA HIS A 205 -9.61 -2.70 23.90
C HIS A 205 -10.36 -3.96 24.33
N SER A 206 -11.69 -3.87 24.41
CA SER A 206 -12.56 -4.87 25.04
C SER A 206 -13.58 -5.47 24.09
N GLY A 207 -14.18 -6.59 24.49
CA GLY A 207 -15.20 -7.29 23.70
C GLY A 207 -14.70 -7.74 22.32
N PRO A 208 -15.60 -7.81 21.32
CA PRO A 208 -15.25 -8.13 19.93
C PRO A 208 -14.14 -7.25 19.33
N ILE A 209 -14.04 -5.97 19.72
CA ILE A 209 -12.95 -5.09 19.24
C ILE A 209 -11.60 -5.57 19.76
N GLY A 210 -11.47 -5.85 21.06
CA GLY A 210 -10.24 -6.40 21.63
C GLY A 210 -9.90 -7.81 21.12
N GLU A 211 -10.91 -8.62 20.78
CA GLU A 211 -10.72 -9.91 20.10
C GLU A 211 -10.18 -9.73 18.68
N SER A 212 -10.71 -8.76 17.93
CA SER A 212 -10.22 -8.36 16.61
C SER A 212 -8.77 -7.86 16.66
N GLU A 213 -8.38 -7.08 17.67
CA GLU A 213 -6.99 -6.66 17.86
C GLU A 213 -6.03 -7.83 18.11
N ARG A 214 -6.44 -8.79 18.96
CA ARG A 214 -5.69 -10.03 19.20
C ARG A 214 -5.62 -10.90 17.94
N TYR A 215 -6.70 -10.97 17.17
CA TYR A 215 -6.75 -11.66 15.89
C TYR A 215 -5.77 -11.04 14.89
N ALA A 216 -5.80 -9.72 14.72
CA ALA A 216 -4.86 -8.99 13.88
C ALA A 216 -3.41 -9.15 14.35
N ALA A 217 -3.13 -9.12 15.67
CA ALA A 217 -1.79 -9.38 16.19
C ALA A 217 -1.25 -10.76 15.79
N ARG A 218 -2.07 -11.81 15.85
CA ARG A 218 -1.70 -13.16 15.37
C ARG A 218 -1.39 -13.15 13.88
N VAL A 219 -2.30 -12.61 13.05
CA VAL A 219 -2.17 -12.60 11.59
C VAL A 219 -0.90 -11.83 11.16
N PHE A 220 -0.70 -10.64 11.73
CA PHE A 220 0.41 -9.76 11.39
C PHE A 220 1.72 -10.07 12.15
N GLY A 221 1.74 -11.06 13.04
CA GLY A 221 2.96 -11.50 13.74
C GLY A 221 3.50 -10.50 14.76
N ALA A 222 2.60 -9.80 15.45
CA ALA A 222 2.91 -8.83 16.49
C ALA A 222 2.60 -9.38 17.89
N HIS A 223 3.22 -8.83 18.94
CA HIS A 223 2.79 -9.09 20.32
C HIS A 223 1.45 -8.43 20.63
N ARG A 224 1.25 -7.21 20.11
CA ARG A 224 0.03 -6.41 20.29
C ARG A 224 -0.27 -5.64 19.01
N THR A 225 -1.55 -5.45 18.73
CA THR A 225 -2.05 -4.62 17.63
C THR A 225 -3.14 -3.70 18.14
N TYR A 226 -3.18 -2.46 17.65
CA TYR A 226 -4.23 -1.49 17.93
C TYR A 226 -4.94 -1.08 16.65
N HIS A 227 -6.27 -1.04 16.66
CA HIS A 227 -7.03 -0.42 15.56
C HIS A 227 -7.00 1.10 15.68
N VAL A 228 -6.66 1.79 14.59
CA VAL A 228 -6.71 3.26 14.52
C VAL A 228 -7.71 3.67 13.43
N THR A 229 -8.60 4.60 13.75
CA THR A 229 -9.68 5.07 12.86
C THR A 229 -9.43 6.46 12.27
N ASN A 230 -8.19 6.96 12.33
CA ASN A 230 -7.80 8.26 11.77
C ASN A 230 -6.43 8.19 11.04
N GLY A 231 -6.21 7.04 10.38
CA GLY A 231 -5.09 6.72 9.50
C GLY A 231 -3.74 6.60 10.21
N SER A 232 -2.72 6.13 9.48
CA SER A 232 -1.35 6.05 9.99
C SER A 232 -0.77 7.41 10.38
N SER A 233 -1.35 8.50 9.89
CA SER A 233 -1.06 9.85 10.37
C SER A 233 -1.25 9.97 11.87
N THR A 234 -2.32 9.38 12.41
CA THR A 234 -2.59 9.32 13.84
C THR A 234 -1.73 8.27 14.53
N SER A 235 -1.54 7.12 13.89
CA SER A 235 -0.69 6.04 14.42
C SER A 235 0.74 6.51 14.71
N ASN A 236 1.37 7.27 13.81
CA ASN A 236 2.71 7.82 14.00
C ASN A 236 2.77 8.79 15.19
N ARG A 237 1.72 9.62 15.35
CA ARG A 237 1.62 10.57 16.47
C ARG A 237 1.54 9.84 17.80
N ILE A 238 0.68 8.82 17.89
CA ILE A 238 0.53 7.98 19.08
C ILE A 238 1.88 7.36 19.48
N ILE A 239 2.56 6.70 18.54
CA ILE A 239 3.82 5.99 18.85
C ILE A 239 4.91 6.95 19.30
N LEU A 240 5.12 8.06 18.57
CA LEU A 240 6.21 8.97 18.89
C LEU A 240 5.95 9.71 20.21
N MET A 241 4.71 10.17 20.45
CA MET A 241 4.35 10.83 21.71
C MET A 241 4.39 9.87 22.92
N ALA A 242 4.11 8.58 22.71
CA ALA A 242 4.29 7.58 23.76
C ALA A 242 5.79 7.27 24.02
N SER A 243 6.65 7.55 23.03
CA SER A 243 8.06 7.16 23.06
C SER A 243 9.02 8.26 23.51
N VAL A 244 8.71 9.54 23.24
CA VAL A 244 9.64 10.67 23.34
C VAL A 244 8.97 11.85 24.06
N ASN A 245 9.69 12.47 24.97
CA ASN A 245 9.29 13.69 25.68
C ASN A 245 9.96 14.94 25.08
N ARG A 246 9.52 16.12 25.52
CA ARG A 246 10.11 17.40 25.14
C ARG A 246 11.61 17.42 25.42
N ASP A 247 12.38 18.01 24.50
CA ASP A 247 13.83 18.16 24.57
C ASP A 247 14.60 16.82 24.59
N GLN A 248 13.98 15.71 24.18
CA GLN A 248 14.65 14.42 23.97
C GLN A 248 14.91 14.16 22.48
N ILE A 249 15.99 13.45 22.18
CA ILE A 249 16.39 13.17 20.81
C ILE A 249 15.56 12.03 20.22
N ALA A 250 15.03 12.26 19.00
CA ALA A 250 14.49 11.23 18.13
C ALA A 250 15.32 11.16 16.84
N LEU A 251 15.67 9.95 16.40
CA LEU A 251 16.30 9.72 15.10
C LEU A 251 15.19 9.62 14.05
N CYS A 252 15.21 10.49 13.05
CA CYS A 252 14.10 10.60 12.12
C CYS A 252 14.60 10.48 10.69
N ASP A 253 14.06 9.53 9.93
CA ASP A 253 14.25 9.51 8.47
C ASP A 253 13.88 10.88 7.87
N ARG A 254 14.76 11.47 7.06
CA ARG A 254 14.45 12.73 6.38
C ARG A 254 13.36 12.53 5.32
N ASN A 255 13.23 11.30 4.81
CA ASN A 255 12.08 10.84 4.04
C ASN A 255 10.93 10.41 4.97
N CYS A 256 10.52 11.30 5.87
CA CYS A 256 9.38 11.05 6.75
C CYS A 256 8.11 11.70 6.20
N HIS A 257 6.98 11.04 6.44
CA HIS A 257 5.67 11.60 6.15
C HIS A 257 5.39 12.82 7.05
N LYS A 258 4.55 13.76 6.58
CA LYS A 258 4.11 14.95 7.34
C LYS A 258 3.57 14.63 8.74
N SER A 259 3.04 13.43 8.97
CA SER A 259 2.61 13.01 10.31
C SER A 259 3.77 12.84 11.30
N ALA A 260 4.95 12.43 10.86
CA ALA A 260 6.14 12.38 11.70
C ALA A 260 6.58 13.80 12.09
N GLU A 261 6.56 14.76 11.16
CA GLU A 261 6.75 16.19 11.45
C GLU A 261 5.78 16.66 12.54
N HIS A 262 4.48 16.44 12.35
CA HIS A 262 3.48 16.80 13.35
C HIS A 262 3.74 16.12 14.70
N ALA A 263 4.13 14.85 14.70
CA ALA A 263 4.43 14.12 15.92
C ALA A 263 5.64 14.70 16.65
N MET A 264 6.69 15.11 15.94
CA MET A 264 7.86 15.80 16.51
C MET A 264 7.47 17.15 17.12
N THR A 265 6.64 17.91 16.41
CA THR A 265 6.10 19.19 16.89
C THR A 265 5.27 19.01 18.16
N MET A 266 4.39 18.02 18.23
CA MET A 266 3.51 17.82 19.38
C MET A 266 4.22 17.21 20.60
N SER A 267 5.18 16.30 20.37
CA SER A 267 5.98 15.71 21.46
C SER A 267 7.05 16.67 22.00
N GLY A 268 7.48 17.65 21.20
CA GLY A 268 8.63 18.48 21.49
C GLY A 268 9.96 17.76 21.33
N ALA A 269 9.98 16.66 20.57
CA ALA A 269 11.20 15.92 20.25
C ALA A 269 12.21 16.80 19.50
N ILE A 270 13.49 16.54 19.73
CA ILE A 270 14.60 17.14 19.00
C ILE A 270 15.00 16.18 17.87
N PRO A 271 14.62 16.46 16.60
CA PRO A 271 14.95 15.58 15.50
C PRO A 271 16.44 15.58 15.21
N THR A 272 17.01 14.39 15.03
CA THR A 272 18.30 14.18 14.38
C THR A 272 18.06 13.36 13.12
N TYR A 273 18.29 13.95 11.95
CA TYR A 273 17.83 13.36 10.69
C TYR A 273 18.78 12.29 10.13
N LEU A 274 18.20 11.18 9.71
CA LEU A 274 18.84 10.14 8.90
C LEU A 274 18.60 10.47 7.44
N VAL A 275 19.64 10.89 6.73
CA VAL A 275 19.50 11.38 5.34
C VAL A 275 19.59 10.21 4.36
N PRO A 276 18.55 9.95 3.55
CA PRO A 276 18.56 8.90 2.54
C PRO A 276 19.44 9.23 1.34
N THR A 277 19.73 8.23 0.51
CA THR A 277 20.36 8.42 -0.79
C THR A 277 19.34 8.86 -1.86
N ARG A 278 19.80 9.21 -3.06
CA ARG A 278 18.94 9.59 -4.19
C ARG A 278 19.59 9.22 -5.52
N ASN A 279 18.81 8.92 -6.55
CA ASN A 279 19.32 8.65 -7.89
C ASN A 279 19.07 9.80 -8.88
N ARG A 280 19.52 9.60 -10.12
CA ARG A 280 19.41 10.57 -11.24
C ARG A 280 17.98 10.99 -11.61
N TYR A 281 16.96 10.21 -11.26
CA TYR A 281 15.56 10.54 -11.52
C TYR A 281 14.91 11.29 -10.36
N GLY A 282 15.66 11.53 -9.29
CA GLY A 282 15.12 12.06 -8.05
C GLY A 282 14.35 11.05 -7.21
N ILE A 283 14.44 9.74 -7.52
CA ILE A 283 13.87 8.68 -6.66
C ILE A 283 14.70 8.62 -5.37
N ILE A 284 14.00 8.62 -4.25
CA ILE A 284 14.62 8.53 -2.93
C ILE A 284 15.05 7.08 -2.68
N GLY A 285 16.34 6.92 -2.43
CA GLY A 285 16.99 5.67 -2.09
C GLY A 285 16.88 5.32 -0.61
N PRO A 286 17.49 4.20 -0.18
CA PRO A 286 17.56 3.88 1.24
C PRO A 286 18.51 4.82 1.98
N ILE A 287 18.34 4.94 3.29
CA ILE A 287 19.40 5.39 4.20
C ILE A 287 20.53 4.38 4.13
N ALA A 288 21.73 4.83 3.75
CA ALA A 288 22.91 3.98 3.67
C ALA A 288 23.21 3.32 5.02
N SER A 289 23.55 2.03 5.02
CA SER A 289 23.72 1.27 6.26
C SER A 289 24.85 1.82 7.15
N GLU A 290 25.89 2.41 6.55
CA GLU A 290 26.99 3.05 7.27
C GLU A 290 26.49 4.23 8.14
N ARG A 291 25.42 4.91 7.70
CA ARG A 291 24.78 6.02 8.45
C ARG A 291 23.94 5.55 9.63
N LEU A 292 23.62 4.26 9.71
CA LEU A 292 22.86 3.67 10.80
C LEU A 292 23.77 3.12 11.92
N THR A 293 25.08 3.10 11.71
CA THR A 293 26.05 2.63 12.72
C THR A 293 26.08 3.53 13.95
N GLN A 294 26.39 2.96 15.12
CA GLN A 294 26.47 3.73 16.37
C GLN A 294 27.44 4.93 16.27
N ALA A 295 28.55 4.79 15.55
CA ALA A 295 29.51 5.87 15.34
C ALA A 295 28.88 7.01 14.52
N ALA A 296 28.22 6.70 13.40
CA ALA A 296 27.56 7.70 12.56
C ALA A 296 26.41 8.41 13.30
N ILE A 297 25.64 7.67 14.12
CA ILE A 297 24.57 8.27 14.94
C ILE A 297 25.14 9.25 15.96
N ARG A 298 26.25 8.90 16.64
CA ARG A 298 26.92 9.82 17.58
C ARG A 298 27.42 11.08 16.88
N GLU A 299 27.96 10.95 15.68
CA GLU A 299 28.40 12.08 14.86
C GLU A 299 27.23 12.96 14.41
N ALA A 300 26.12 12.36 13.97
CA ALA A 300 24.91 13.09 13.59
C ALA A 300 24.34 13.89 14.78
N ILE A 301 24.28 13.29 15.97
CA ILE A 301 23.88 13.97 17.21
C ILE A 301 24.88 15.05 17.61
N ALA A 302 26.18 14.80 17.46
CA ALA A 302 27.24 15.78 17.72
C ALA A 302 27.10 17.03 16.85
N SER A 303 26.72 16.83 15.59
CA SER A 303 26.60 17.87 14.57
C SER A 303 25.27 18.62 14.60
N ASN A 304 24.27 18.13 15.35
CA ASN A 304 22.97 18.76 15.49
C ASN A 304 23.03 19.95 16.47
N PRO A 305 22.85 21.21 16.02
CA PRO A 305 22.89 22.38 16.89
C PRO A 305 21.86 22.33 18.03
N LEU A 306 20.68 21.74 17.77
CA LEU A 306 19.61 21.61 18.76
C LEU A 306 19.95 20.60 19.86
N ALA A 307 20.90 19.68 19.61
CA ALA A 307 21.31 18.66 20.57
C ALA A 307 22.45 19.11 21.50
N ALA A 308 23.13 20.23 21.20
CA ALA A 308 24.33 20.66 21.92
C ALA A 308 24.07 21.04 23.39
N GLY A 309 22.90 21.61 23.69
CA GLY A 309 22.51 22.05 25.04
C GLY A 309 21.70 21.01 25.84
N LEU A 310 21.45 19.83 25.29
CA LEU A 310 20.63 18.81 25.95
C LEU A 310 21.42 18.09 27.05
N ALA A 311 20.80 17.93 28.22
CA ALA A 311 21.39 17.19 29.33
C ALA A 311 21.52 15.69 29.03
N ASP A 312 20.54 15.14 28.29
CA ASP A 312 20.52 13.76 27.85
C ASP A 312 20.54 13.72 26.32
N ARG A 313 21.66 13.23 25.76
CA ARG A 313 21.88 13.10 24.32
C ARG A 313 21.65 11.67 23.81
N GLN A 314 21.12 10.79 24.64
CA GLN A 314 20.77 9.44 24.23
C GLN A 314 19.45 9.45 23.45
N PRO A 315 19.43 9.02 22.17
CA PRO A 315 18.19 8.98 21.40
C PRO A 315 17.21 7.98 22.03
N LYS A 316 15.93 8.35 22.03
CA LYS A 316 14.85 7.56 22.68
C LYS A 316 14.02 6.74 21.71
N HIS A 317 13.99 7.15 20.46
CA HIS A 317 13.19 6.55 19.41
C HIS A 317 13.85 6.75 18.05
N ALA A 318 13.71 5.80 17.13
CA ALA A 318 14.02 5.99 15.71
C ALA A 318 12.82 5.65 14.85
N ILE A 319 12.51 6.52 13.88
CA ILE A 319 11.48 6.27 12.86
C ILE A 319 12.13 6.16 11.46
N VAL A 320 11.82 5.08 10.74
CA VAL A 320 12.31 4.79 9.39
C VAL A 320 11.14 4.44 8.48
N THR A 321 11.04 5.05 7.31
CA THR A 321 9.98 4.74 6.35
C THR A 321 10.32 3.48 5.55
N ASN A 322 9.52 2.41 5.65
CA ASN A 322 9.76 1.15 4.96
C ASN A 322 8.47 0.49 4.44
N SER A 323 8.27 0.25 3.15
CA SER A 323 9.14 0.66 2.03
C SER A 323 9.14 2.18 1.84
N THR A 324 10.07 2.69 1.03
CA THR A 324 9.91 4.02 0.44
C THR A 324 8.66 4.07 -0.45
N TYR A 325 8.24 5.27 -0.85
CA TYR A 325 7.10 5.48 -1.74
C TYR A 325 7.26 4.72 -3.07
N ASP A 326 8.46 4.80 -3.65
CA ASP A 326 8.82 4.15 -4.92
C ASP A 326 9.15 2.65 -4.78
N GLY A 327 8.92 2.06 -3.60
CA GLY A 327 9.02 0.62 -3.39
C GLY A 327 10.40 0.10 -3.01
N LEU A 328 11.27 0.91 -2.41
CA LEU A 328 12.53 0.38 -1.88
C LEU A 328 12.32 -0.21 -0.48
N CYS A 329 12.54 -1.52 -0.37
CA CYS A 329 12.32 -2.31 0.83
C CYS A 329 13.65 -2.65 1.50
N TYR A 330 13.85 -2.15 2.71
CA TYR A 330 15.06 -2.40 3.51
C TYR A 330 15.12 -3.86 3.97
N ASN A 331 16.32 -4.39 4.17
CA ASN A 331 16.52 -5.54 5.05
C ASN A 331 16.36 -5.05 6.49
N VAL A 332 15.20 -5.32 7.10
CA VAL A 332 14.88 -4.77 8.42
C VAL A 332 15.73 -5.40 9.52
N THR A 333 16.19 -6.64 9.36
CA THR A 333 17.07 -7.29 10.34
C THR A 333 18.39 -6.56 10.46
N ARG A 334 18.93 -6.09 9.32
CA ARG A 334 20.15 -5.29 9.27
C ARG A 334 19.93 -3.89 9.85
N VAL A 335 18.78 -3.27 9.58
CA VAL A 335 18.41 -1.97 10.19
C VAL A 335 18.27 -2.09 11.70
N GLU A 336 17.62 -3.14 12.19
CA GLU A 336 17.47 -3.41 13.63
C GLU A 336 18.80 -3.65 14.33
N GLU A 337 19.72 -4.39 13.69
CA GLU A 337 21.07 -4.59 14.21
C GLU A 337 21.82 -3.26 14.39
N LEU A 338 21.83 -2.42 13.33
CA LEU A 338 22.60 -1.18 13.30
C LEU A 338 22.00 -0.10 14.21
N LEU A 339 20.72 0.22 14.04
CA LEU A 339 20.05 1.25 14.85
C LEU A 339 19.80 0.76 16.28
N GLY A 340 19.56 -0.53 16.47
CA GLY A 340 19.37 -1.12 17.79
C GLY A 340 20.58 -1.01 18.71
N ALA A 341 21.77 -0.74 18.18
CA ALA A 341 22.95 -0.39 18.99
C ALA A 341 22.91 1.04 19.56
N SER A 342 22.01 1.88 19.05
CA SER A 342 21.89 3.30 19.44
C SER A 342 20.58 3.61 20.13
N VAL A 343 19.50 2.85 19.91
CA VAL A 343 18.17 3.12 20.47
C VAL A 343 17.44 1.85 20.86
N ASP A 344 16.54 1.95 21.84
CA ASP A 344 15.74 0.82 22.33
C ASP A 344 14.37 0.69 21.66
N ARG A 345 13.94 1.71 20.92
CA ARG A 345 12.62 1.76 20.26
C ARG A 345 12.81 2.11 18.79
N LEU A 346 12.39 1.20 17.92
CA LEU A 346 12.44 1.34 16.46
C LEU A 346 11.03 1.33 15.91
N HIS A 347 10.70 2.29 15.06
CA HIS A 347 9.41 2.40 14.40
C HIS A 347 9.63 2.39 12.90
N PHE A 348 9.12 1.35 12.25
CA PHE A 348 9.02 1.30 10.81
C PHE A 348 7.67 1.89 10.38
N ASP A 349 7.69 3.00 9.66
CA ASP A 349 6.49 3.52 9.02
C ASP A 349 6.21 2.71 7.75
N GLU A 350 5.39 1.67 7.91
CA GLU A 350 5.00 0.72 6.87
C GLU A 350 3.63 1.04 6.24
N ALA A 351 3.27 2.33 6.21
CA ALA A 351 1.98 2.77 5.70
C ALA A 351 1.68 2.24 4.27
N TRP A 352 2.71 2.09 3.43
CA TRP A 352 2.64 1.58 2.06
C TRP A 352 2.96 0.08 1.92
N TYR A 353 3.06 -0.66 3.03
CA TYR A 353 3.73 -1.97 3.00
C TYR A 353 3.09 -3.04 3.89
N GLY A 354 1.82 -2.87 4.27
CA GLY A 354 1.11 -3.79 5.17
C GLY A 354 0.91 -5.22 4.65
N TYR A 355 1.11 -5.47 3.36
CA TYR A 355 0.99 -6.81 2.75
C TYR A 355 2.26 -7.65 2.84
N ALA A 356 3.41 -7.05 3.16
CA ALA A 356 4.72 -7.67 2.97
C ALA A 356 4.87 -9.03 3.68
N ARG A 357 4.32 -9.15 4.89
CA ARG A 357 4.38 -10.39 5.68
C ARG A 357 3.78 -11.61 4.97
N PHE A 358 2.81 -11.39 4.09
CA PHE A 358 2.02 -12.46 3.50
C PHE A 358 2.64 -13.04 2.23
N ASN A 359 3.78 -12.50 1.77
CA ASN A 359 4.50 -13.07 0.62
C ASN A 359 5.97 -13.38 0.94
N PRO A 360 6.44 -14.61 0.69
CA PRO A 360 7.83 -15.00 0.96
C PRO A 360 8.91 -14.15 0.27
N ILE A 361 8.59 -13.47 -0.84
CA ILE A 361 9.55 -12.59 -1.53
C ILE A 361 10.05 -11.45 -0.63
N TYR A 362 9.25 -11.04 0.36
CA TYR A 362 9.58 -9.95 1.28
C TYR A 362 10.15 -10.41 2.62
N ARG A 363 10.57 -11.68 2.73
CA ARG A 363 11.18 -12.23 3.95
C ARG A 363 12.30 -11.32 4.47
N ASP A 364 12.25 -11.02 5.77
CA ASP A 364 13.21 -10.14 6.49
C ASP A 364 13.23 -8.69 6.01
N ARG A 365 12.18 -8.23 5.32
CA ARG A 365 12.08 -6.85 4.80
C ARG A 365 10.93 -6.03 5.37
N HIS A 366 10.23 -6.56 6.37
CA HIS A 366 9.15 -5.87 7.08
C HIS A 366 9.31 -6.06 8.59
N ALA A 367 8.90 -5.07 9.38
CA ALA A 367 9.15 -4.99 10.82
C ALA A 367 8.67 -6.22 11.61
N MET A 368 7.51 -6.75 11.25
CA MET A 368 6.93 -7.93 11.89
C MET A 368 7.44 -9.25 11.25
N HIS A 369 8.74 -9.37 10.95
CA HIS A 369 9.35 -10.54 10.32
C HIS A 369 9.45 -11.76 11.25
N GLY A 370 9.27 -12.98 10.75
CA GLY A 370 9.34 -14.19 11.60
C GLY A 370 8.20 -14.32 12.61
N ASP A 371 8.39 -15.15 13.64
CA ASP A 371 7.43 -15.39 14.71
C ASP A 371 7.66 -14.41 15.89
N PRO A 372 6.62 -13.77 16.44
CA PRO A 372 6.77 -12.88 17.59
C PRO A 372 7.43 -13.58 18.81
N ARG A 373 7.23 -14.89 19.01
CA ARG A 373 7.82 -15.64 20.13
C ARG A 373 9.36 -15.71 20.08
N ASP A 374 9.94 -15.53 18.90
CA ASP A 374 11.38 -15.54 18.68
C ASP A 374 12.01 -14.14 18.84
N HIS A 375 11.20 -13.10 19.11
CA HIS A 375 11.70 -11.75 19.35
C HIS A 375 12.26 -11.63 20.77
N HIS A 376 13.58 -11.71 20.90
CA HIS A 376 14.27 -11.63 22.18
C HIS A 376 14.11 -10.27 22.87
N LYS A 377 13.97 -10.28 24.20
CA LYS A 377 13.84 -9.08 25.04
C LYS A 377 15.04 -8.14 24.98
N ASP A 378 16.20 -8.65 24.58
CA ASP A 378 17.43 -7.87 24.40
C ASP A 378 17.50 -7.17 23.04
N ARG A 379 16.55 -7.40 22.11
CA ARG A 379 16.39 -6.62 20.87
C ARG A 379 15.56 -5.37 21.14
N PRO A 380 15.63 -4.32 20.30
CA PRO A 380 14.76 -3.16 20.44
C PRO A 380 13.28 -3.53 20.46
N THR A 381 12.47 -2.73 21.15
CA THR A 381 11.02 -2.72 20.93
C THR A 381 10.74 -2.18 19.53
N VAL A 382 10.00 -2.93 18.72
CA VAL A 382 9.70 -2.58 17.34
C VAL A 382 8.23 -2.20 17.18
N PHE A 383 7.98 -1.09 16.49
CA PHE A 383 6.66 -0.64 16.07
C PHE A 383 6.55 -0.70 14.55
N ALA A 384 5.37 -1.04 14.05
CA ALA A 384 5.03 -0.85 12.64
C ALA A 384 3.68 -0.13 12.53
N THR A 385 3.62 0.90 11.70
CA THR A 385 2.36 1.56 11.33
C THR A 385 1.96 1.16 9.93
N GLN A 386 0.72 0.72 9.76
CA GLN A 386 0.23 0.30 8.45
C GLN A 386 -1.07 1.02 8.14
N SER A 387 -1.16 1.63 6.95
CA SER A 387 -2.41 2.18 6.45
C SER A 387 -3.13 1.08 5.72
N THR A 388 -4.04 0.41 6.41
CA THR A 388 -4.80 -0.71 5.87
C THR A 388 -5.54 -0.34 4.58
N HIS A 389 -6.00 0.91 4.47
CA HIS A 389 -6.71 1.40 3.27
C HIS A 389 -5.82 1.71 2.06
N LYS A 390 -4.49 1.72 2.19
CA LYS A 390 -3.59 2.04 1.07
C LYS A 390 -3.40 0.83 0.14
N LEU A 391 -2.83 -0.25 0.67
CA LEU A 391 -2.46 -1.43 -0.14
C LEU A 391 -2.94 -2.77 0.45
N LEU A 392 -3.71 -2.72 1.53
CA LEU A 392 -4.64 -3.79 1.90
C LEU A 392 -6.07 -3.34 1.52
N THR A 393 -7.10 -4.02 2.01
CA THR A 393 -8.50 -3.74 1.66
C THR A 393 -9.27 -3.26 2.89
N ALA A 394 -9.28 -1.95 3.14
CA ALA A 394 -10.05 -1.33 4.21
C ALA A 394 -10.54 0.07 3.83
N LEU A 395 -11.51 0.60 4.57
CA LEU A 395 -12.00 1.97 4.38
C LEU A 395 -10.92 2.99 4.72
N SER A 396 -10.90 4.11 4.00
CA SER A 396 -10.03 5.25 4.32
C SER A 396 -10.08 5.59 5.82
N GLN A 397 -8.95 6.05 6.36
CA GLN A 397 -8.70 6.23 7.80
C GLN A 397 -8.47 4.94 8.60
N ALA A 398 -8.74 3.74 8.07
CA ALA A 398 -8.36 2.50 8.74
C ALA A 398 -6.82 2.35 8.79
N SER A 399 -6.28 2.06 9.97
CA SER A 399 -4.87 1.82 10.20
C SER A 399 -4.64 0.84 11.35
N TYR A 400 -3.45 0.24 11.38
CA TYR A 400 -2.94 -0.54 12.49
C TYR A 400 -1.68 0.09 13.08
N ILE A 401 -1.53 -0.07 14.40
CA ILE A 401 -0.24 -0.04 15.09
C ILE A 401 0.07 -1.46 15.51
N HIS A 402 1.21 -2.01 15.07
CA HIS A 402 1.74 -3.29 15.53
C HIS A 402 2.93 -3.08 16.46
N VAL A 403 3.03 -3.87 17.52
CA VAL A 403 4.10 -3.76 18.53
C VAL A 403 4.75 -5.11 18.75
N ARG A 404 6.08 -5.14 18.74
CA ARG A 404 6.93 -6.21 19.28
C ARG A 404 7.74 -5.68 20.45
N ASP A 405 7.30 -6.04 21.64
CA ASP A 405 8.03 -5.75 22.88
C ASP A 405 9.45 -6.36 22.89
N GLY A 406 10.44 -5.50 23.15
CA GLY A 406 11.85 -5.83 23.32
C GLY A 406 12.41 -5.06 24.52
N ARG A 407 13.55 -4.38 24.35
CA ARG A 407 14.12 -3.47 25.34
C ARG A 407 13.24 -2.24 25.51
N SER A 408 13.15 -1.73 26.74
CA SER A 408 12.39 -0.53 27.11
C SER A 408 10.97 -0.47 26.51
N PRO A 409 10.17 -1.56 26.61
CA PRO A 409 8.83 -1.62 26.01
C PRO A 409 7.89 -0.64 26.72
N ILE A 410 6.85 -0.19 26.02
CA ILE A 410 5.82 0.69 26.60
C ILE A 410 4.65 -0.20 27.07
N PRO A 411 4.39 -0.31 28.39
CA PRO A 411 3.28 -1.09 28.90
C PRO A 411 1.95 -0.61 28.33
N HIS A 412 1.00 -1.53 28.16
CA HIS A 412 -0.31 -1.22 27.56
C HIS A 412 -1.00 -0.01 28.20
N GLY A 413 -1.09 0.05 29.53
CA GLY A 413 -1.75 1.18 30.21
C GLY A 413 -1.14 2.54 29.88
N GLN A 414 0.19 2.63 29.78
CA GLN A 414 0.87 3.89 29.40
C GLN A 414 0.65 4.24 27.93
N PHE A 415 0.73 3.23 27.04
CA PHE A 415 0.51 3.42 25.61
C PHE A 415 -0.95 3.84 25.33
N ASN A 416 -1.91 3.28 26.07
CA ASN A 416 -3.32 3.57 25.88
C ASN A 416 -3.67 5.02 26.22
N GLU A 417 -3.03 5.63 27.21
CA GLU A 417 -3.23 7.06 27.49
C GLU A 417 -2.91 7.92 26.26
N THR A 418 -1.78 7.66 25.59
CA THR A 418 -1.44 8.37 24.36
C THR A 418 -2.36 7.98 23.19
N PHE A 419 -2.80 6.73 23.10
CA PHE A 419 -3.78 6.30 22.10
C PHE A 419 -5.09 7.10 22.24
N MET A 420 -5.63 7.19 23.47
CA MET A 420 -6.87 7.92 23.77
C MET A 420 -6.75 9.43 23.53
N MET A 421 -5.58 10.04 23.69
CA MET A 421 -5.35 11.46 23.35
C MET A 421 -5.61 11.77 21.87
N HIS A 422 -5.49 10.78 20.98
CA HIS A 422 -5.64 10.97 19.53
C HIS A 422 -6.84 10.24 18.93
N ALA A 423 -7.51 9.38 19.69
CA ALA A 423 -8.70 8.67 19.25
C ALA A 423 -9.97 9.50 19.50
N SER A 424 -10.98 9.31 18.66
CA SER A 424 -12.32 9.83 18.92
C SER A 424 -13.00 8.98 20.00
N THR A 425 -13.72 9.61 20.93
CA THR A 425 -14.63 8.91 21.87
C THR A 425 -15.87 8.33 21.20
N SER A 426 -16.04 8.59 19.90
CA SER A 426 -17.08 8.02 19.06
C SER A 426 -16.46 7.56 17.74
N PRO A 427 -15.72 6.44 17.74
CA PRO A 427 -15.09 5.92 16.54
C PRO A 427 -16.15 5.33 15.59
N ASN A 428 -15.88 5.37 14.29
CA ASN A 428 -16.77 4.78 13.30
C ASN A 428 -16.54 3.25 13.23
N TYR A 429 -17.56 2.47 13.62
CA TYR A 429 -17.47 1.02 13.72
C TYR A 429 -17.31 0.34 12.35
N ALA A 430 -17.76 0.96 11.27
CA ALA A 430 -17.52 0.44 9.91
C ALA A 430 -16.03 0.47 9.55
N ILE A 431 -15.28 1.49 10.01
CA ILE A 431 -13.83 1.57 9.81
C ILE A 431 -13.13 0.45 10.60
N ILE A 432 -13.53 0.21 11.86
CA ILE A 432 -12.98 -0.88 12.69
C ILE A 432 -13.28 -2.24 12.05
N ALA A 433 -14.52 -2.47 11.62
CA ALA A 433 -14.92 -3.70 10.93
C ALA A 433 -14.15 -3.90 9.62
N SER A 434 -13.87 -2.84 8.86
CA SER A 434 -13.06 -2.95 7.63
C SER A 434 -11.62 -3.34 7.91
N ASN A 435 -11.06 -2.89 9.04
CA ASN A 435 -9.74 -3.32 9.51
C ASN A 435 -9.74 -4.82 9.86
N ASP A 436 -10.76 -5.27 10.59
CA ASP A 436 -10.92 -6.67 11.00
C ASP A 436 -11.07 -7.60 9.77
N VAL A 437 -11.89 -7.19 8.80
CA VAL A 437 -12.02 -7.88 7.50
C VAL A 437 -10.69 -7.90 6.74
N ALA A 438 -9.93 -6.80 6.72
CA ALA A 438 -8.63 -6.78 6.07
C ALA A 438 -7.65 -7.79 6.68
N ALA A 439 -7.65 -7.96 8.00
CA ALA A 439 -6.87 -9.00 8.66
C ALA A 439 -7.35 -10.40 8.29
N ALA A 440 -8.67 -10.61 8.21
CA ALA A 440 -9.23 -11.90 7.81
C ALA A 440 -8.89 -12.29 6.37
N MET A 441 -8.89 -11.33 5.44
CA MET A 441 -8.49 -11.56 4.05
C MET A 441 -7.02 -12.00 3.92
N MET A 442 -6.16 -11.56 4.84
CA MET A 442 -4.73 -11.89 4.83
C MET A 442 -4.38 -13.15 5.62
N ASP A 443 -5.31 -13.73 6.39
CA ASP A 443 -5.02 -14.90 7.22
C ASP A 443 -4.85 -16.18 6.36
N GLY A 444 -3.92 -17.03 6.81
CA GLY A 444 -3.63 -18.32 6.17
C GLY A 444 -3.28 -18.21 4.67
N PRO A 445 -3.78 -19.14 3.82
CA PRO A 445 -3.44 -19.18 2.40
C PRO A 445 -3.99 -17.99 1.59
N GLY A 446 -5.01 -17.29 2.10
CA GLY A 446 -5.63 -16.15 1.41
C GLY A 446 -4.65 -14.99 1.18
N GLY A 447 -3.86 -14.63 2.20
CA GLY A 447 -2.87 -13.56 2.08
C GLY A 447 -1.77 -13.88 1.06
N ALA A 448 -1.29 -15.12 1.03
CA ALA A 448 -0.30 -15.56 0.05
C ALA A 448 -0.86 -15.52 -1.38
N ALA A 449 -2.08 -16.00 -1.60
CA ALA A 449 -2.74 -15.96 -2.90
C ALA A 449 -2.97 -14.53 -3.40
N LEU A 450 -3.51 -13.64 -2.55
CA LEU A 450 -3.83 -12.25 -2.91
C LEU A 450 -2.57 -11.44 -3.24
N THR A 451 -1.50 -11.61 -2.47
CA THR A 451 -0.23 -10.92 -2.74
C THR A 451 0.50 -11.51 -3.95
N ARG A 452 0.47 -12.83 -4.15
CA ARG A 452 1.02 -13.50 -5.34
C ARG A 452 0.39 -12.97 -6.62
N GLU A 453 -0.94 -12.87 -6.65
CA GLU A 453 -1.70 -12.37 -7.80
C GLU A 453 -1.30 -10.93 -8.17
N SER A 454 -1.20 -10.04 -7.18
CA SER A 454 -0.77 -8.66 -7.38
C SER A 454 0.68 -8.56 -7.93
N ILE A 455 1.60 -9.40 -7.44
CA ILE A 455 2.98 -9.49 -7.95
C ILE A 455 3.00 -10.01 -9.39
N GLU A 456 2.25 -11.06 -9.71
CA GLU A 456 2.17 -11.64 -11.06
C GLU A 456 1.68 -10.61 -12.09
N GLU A 457 0.63 -9.85 -11.77
CA GLU A 457 0.11 -8.79 -12.65
C GLU A 457 1.14 -7.66 -12.85
N ALA A 458 1.87 -7.27 -11.80
CA ALA A 458 2.92 -6.27 -11.89
C ALA A 458 4.11 -6.76 -12.74
N VAL A 459 4.51 -8.02 -12.57
CA VAL A 459 5.56 -8.67 -13.37
C VAL A 459 5.15 -8.75 -14.83
N ALA A 460 3.93 -9.19 -15.13
CA ALA A 460 3.42 -9.28 -16.49
C ALA A 460 3.45 -7.92 -17.20
N PHE A 461 3.01 -6.86 -16.52
CA PHE A 461 3.09 -5.51 -17.04
C PHE A 461 4.54 -5.05 -17.28
N ARG A 462 5.44 -5.26 -16.31
CA ARG A 462 6.86 -4.90 -16.43
C ARG A 462 7.56 -5.62 -17.58
N GLN A 463 7.27 -6.91 -17.77
CA GLN A 463 7.82 -7.68 -18.89
C GLN A 463 7.27 -7.18 -20.24
N MET A 464 5.99 -6.82 -20.30
CA MET A 464 5.39 -6.25 -21.50
C MET A 464 6.07 -4.93 -21.88
N ILE A 465 6.23 -3.99 -20.94
CA ILE A 465 6.91 -2.71 -21.20
C ILE A 465 8.38 -2.94 -21.60
N ALA A 466 9.11 -3.80 -20.90
CA ALA A 466 10.50 -4.11 -21.23
C ALA A 466 10.66 -4.77 -22.61
N ARG A 467 9.76 -5.66 -23.01
CA ARG A 467 9.75 -6.27 -24.36
C ARG A 467 9.51 -5.21 -25.43
N MET A 468 8.48 -4.37 -25.24
CA MET A 468 8.14 -3.30 -26.20
C MET A 468 9.29 -2.30 -26.34
N ASN A 469 9.92 -1.90 -25.24
CA ASN A 469 11.10 -1.05 -25.27
C ASN A 469 12.23 -1.67 -26.10
N GLY A 470 12.52 -2.96 -25.90
CA GLY A 470 13.50 -3.68 -26.72
C GLY A 470 13.14 -3.72 -28.21
N GLU A 471 11.87 -3.97 -28.55
CA GLU A 471 11.37 -4.03 -29.94
C GLU A 471 11.44 -2.67 -30.66
N PHE A 472 11.10 -1.57 -29.98
CA PHE A 472 11.23 -0.21 -30.50
C PHE A 472 12.70 0.22 -30.58
N GLY A 473 13.49 -0.07 -29.54
CA GLY A 473 14.92 0.22 -29.50
C GLY A 473 15.71 -0.47 -30.62
N ALA A 474 15.35 -1.71 -30.98
CA ALA A 474 15.95 -2.42 -32.12
C ALA A 474 15.71 -1.72 -33.48
N LYS A 475 14.70 -0.85 -33.57
CA LYS A 475 14.39 -0.03 -34.75
C LYS A 475 14.99 1.38 -34.66
N GLY A 476 15.73 1.69 -33.59
CA GLY A 476 16.24 3.04 -33.32
C GLY A 476 15.14 4.03 -32.88
N ASP A 477 14.03 3.53 -32.36
CA ASP A 477 12.87 4.32 -31.94
C ASP A 477 12.72 4.30 -30.41
N TRP A 478 12.02 5.29 -29.86
CA TRP A 478 11.82 5.45 -28.42
C TRP A 478 10.58 4.70 -27.93
N PHE A 479 10.64 4.22 -26.68
CA PHE A 479 9.47 3.79 -25.92
C PHE A 479 9.74 3.97 -24.42
N PHE A 480 8.70 3.85 -23.61
CA PHE A 480 8.80 3.87 -22.16
C PHE A 480 9.65 2.71 -21.62
N GLU A 481 10.31 2.92 -20.49
CA GLU A 481 11.03 1.89 -19.73
C GLU A 481 10.35 1.67 -18.37
N CYS A 482 10.66 0.56 -17.70
CA CYS A 482 10.36 0.40 -16.29
C CYS A 482 11.64 0.57 -15.47
N TRP A 483 11.57 1.29 -14.36
CA TRP A 483 12.68 1.34 -13.40
C TRP A 483 12.80 0.01 -12.68
N GLN A 484 13.71 -0.84 -13.15
CA GLN A 484 13.94 -2.22 -12.70
C GLN A 484 15.28 -2.75 -13.24
N PRO A 485 15.73 -3.95 -12.85
CA PRO A 485 16.91 -4.59 -13.44
C PRO A 485 16.76 -4.85 -14.94
N ASP A 486 17.81 -4.58 -15.71
CA ASP A 486 17.85 -4.87 -17.16
C ASP A 486 17.91 -6.37 -17.45
N THR A 487 18.61 -7.10 -16.56
CA THR A 487 18.81 -8.54 -16.66
C THR A 487 18.67 -9.20 -15.30
N VAL A 488 18.34 -10.49 -15.30
CA VAL A 488 18.24 -11.32 -14.10
C VAL A 488 19.08 -12.58 -14.25
N LEU A 489 19.64 -13.05 -13.14
CA LEU A 489 20.38 -14.31 -13.10
C LEU A 489 19.44 -15.45 -12.75
N GLU A 490 19.29 -16.42 -13.64
CA GLU A 490 18.57 -17.66 -13.36
C GLU A 490 19.48 -18.61 -12.58
N ALA A 491 19.29 -18.70 -11.26
CA ALA A 491 20.17 -19.47 -10.39
C ALA A 491 20.29 -20.96 -10.77
N ARG A 492 19.25 -21.56 -11.35
CA ARG A 492 19.24 -22.99 -11.75
C ARG A 492 20.14 -23.28 -12.93
N THR A 493 20.25 -22.35 -13.89
CA THR A 493 21.02 -22.54 -15.12
C THR A 493 22.34 -21.75 -15.11
N GLY A 494 22.48 -20.79 -14.19
CA GLY A 494 23.58 -19.83 -14.15
C GLY A 494 23.55 -18.80 -15.28
N ARG A 495 22.47 -18.74 -16.07
CA ARG A 495 22.34 -17.85 -17.22
C ARG A 495 21.81 -16.48 -16.79
N THR A 496 22.40 -15.43 -17.34
CA THR A 496 21.84 -14.08 -17.28
C THR A 496 20.87 -13.89 -18.45
N LEU A 497 19.62 -13.55 -18.15
CA LEU A 497 18.56 -13.35 -19.12
C LEU A 497 18.11 -11.88 -19.13
N PRO A 498 17.73 -11.31 -20.28
CA PRO A 498 16.97 -10.05 -20.31
C PRO A 498 15.71 -10.17 -19.44
N PHE A 499 15.35 -9.10 -18.74
CA PHE A 499 14.21 -9.13 -17.79
C PHE A 499 12.91 -9.66 -18.43
N HIS A 500 12.62 -9.26 -19.66
CA HIS A 500 11.40 -9.66 -20.38
C HIS A 500 11.41 -11.11 -20.88
N GLU A 501 12.57 -11.77 -20.91
CA GLU A 501 12.71 -13.18 -21.29
C GLU A 501 12.77 -14.13 -20.07
N ALA A 502 12.91 -13.57 -18.86
CA ALA A 502 12.96 -14.36 -17.65
C ALA A 502 11.62 -15.08 -17.39
N PRO A 503 11.64 -16.29 -16.81
CA PRO A 503 10.40 -16.96 -16.40
C PRO A 503 9.59 -16.06 -15.44
N PRO A 504 8.30 -15.77 -15.71
CA PRO A 504 7.50 -14.89 -14.85
C PRO A 504 7.44 -15.38 -13.39
N GLU A 505 7.38 -16.70 -13.20
CA GLU A 505 7.41 -17.35 -11.88
C GLU A 505 8.70 -17.03 -11.10
N LEU A 506 9.86 -16.99 -11.80
CA LEU A 506 11.13 -16.62 -11.18
C LEU A 506 11.06 -15.19 -10.67
N LEU A 507 10.61 -14.25 -11.49
CA LEU A 507 10.46 -12.85 -11.12
C LEU A 507 9.45 -12.64 -9.98
N ALA A 508 8.39 -13.46 -9.94
CA ALA A 508 7.37 -13.36 -8.92
C ALA A 508 7.84 -13.95 -7.58
N THR A 509 8.73 -14.95 -7.57
CA THR A 509 9.06 -15.72 -6.36
C THR A 509 10.46 -15.47 -5.80
N ASP A 510 11.43 -15.08 -6.62
CA ASP A 510 12.82 -14.93 -6.22
C ASP A 510 13.18 -13.47 -5.91
N PRO A 511 13.45 -13.12 -4.63
CA PRO A 511 13.85 -11.75 -4.28
C PRO A 511 15.18 -11.33 -4.93
N ALA A 512 16.07 -12.27 -5.30
CA ALA A 512 17.36 -11.95 -5.90
C ALA A 512 17.22 -11.26 -7.27
N CYS A 513 16.06 -11.40 -7.92
CA CYS A 513 15.71 -10.68 -9.14
C CYS A 513 15.51 -9.18 -8.92
N TRP A 514 15.36 -8.72 -7.68
CA TRP A 514 14.97 -7.35 -7.35
C TRP A 514 15.93 -6.64 -6.40
N VAL A 515 16.94 -7.35 -5.89
CA VAL A 515 17.97 -6.78 -5.01
C VAL A 515 18.79 -5.73 -5.75
N LEU A 516 19.01 -4.59 -5.10
CA LEU A 516 19.89 -3.54 -5.57
C LEU A 516 21.34 -3.96 -5.33
N ARG A 517 21.97 -4.55 -6.36
CA ARG A 517 23.37 -5.01 -6.27
C ARG A 517 24.35 -3.83 -6.34
N PRO A 518 25.46 -3.86 -5.58
CA PRO A 518 26.45 -2.78 -5.61
C PRO A 518 26.91 -2.44 -7.04
N GLY A 519 26.84 -1.16 -7.40
CA GLY A 519 27.31 -0.66 -8.70
C GLY A 519 26.41 -0.98 -9.90
N ALA A 520 25.27 -1.64 -9.71
CA ALA A 520 24.34 -1.88 -10.82
C ALA A 520 23.73 -0.56 -11.31
N GLN A 521 23.79 -0.34 -12.63
CA GLN A 521 23.50 0.98 -13.21
C GLN A 521 22.01 1.33 -13.16
N TRP A 522 21.12 0.34 -13.27
CA TRP A 522 19.67 0.55 -13.37
C TRP A 522 19.08 1.35 -12.19
N HIS A 523 19.50 1.04 -10.95
CA HIS A 523 18.94 1.70 -9.76
C HIS A 523 19.56 3.07 -9.50
N GLY A 524 20.82 3.28 -9.89
CA GLY A 524 21.48 4.60 -9.83
C GLY A 524 21.84 5.09 -8.42
N PHE A 525 22.05 4.17 -7.47
CA PHE A 525 22.45 4.50 -6.08
C PHE A 525 23.93 4.24 -5.78
N GLY A 526 24.73 3.94 -6.79
CA GLY A 526 26.16 3.70 -6.64
C GLY A 526 26.46 2.45 -5.81
N ASN A 527 27.37 2.59 -4.84
CA ASN A 527 27.79 1.50 -3.97
C ASN A 527 26.85 1.38 -2.75
N ILE A 528 25.87 0.49 -2.85
CA ILE A 528 24.98 0.09 -1.76
C ILE A 528 25.46 -1.24 -1.16
N GLU A 529 25.27 -1.48 0.14
CA GLU A 529 25.54 -2.79 0.76
C GLU A 529 24.71 -3.88 0.06
N ASP A 530 25.36 -4.98 -0.35
CA ASP A 530 24.69 -6.05 -1.09
C ASP A 530 23.60 -6.72 -0.23
N GLY A 531 22.45 -7.02 -0.85
CA GLY A 531 21.28 -7.58 -0.16
C GLY A 531 20.52 -6.59 0.75
N TYR A 532 21.06 -5.40 1.02
CA TYR A 532 20.48 -4.44 1.97
C TYR A 532 19.13 -3.89 1.54
N CYS A 533 18.89 -3.73 0.24
CA CYS A 533 17.65 -3.17 -0.28
C CYS A 533 17.17 -3.95 -1.51
N MET A 534 15.85 -4.06 -1.69
CA MET A 534 15.24 -4.57 -2.93
C MET A 534 14.18 -3.59 -3.44
N LEU A 535 13.86 -3.70 -4.74
CA LEU A 535 12.69 -3.07 -5.32
C LEU A 535 11.46 -3.96 -5.16
N ASP A 536 10.35 -3.39 -4.69
CA ASP A 536 9.06 -4.04 -4.63
C ASP A 536 8.48 -4.23 -6.04
N PRO A 537 8.18 -5.47 -6.48
CA PRO A 537 7.60 -5.72 -7.79
C PRO A 537 6.35 -4.89 -8.08
N ILE A 538 5.51 -4.65 -7.07
CA ILE A 538 4.17 -4.04 -7.27
C ILE A 538 4.19 -2.51 -7.36
N LYS A 539 5.36 -1.89 -7.10
CA LYS A 539 5.57 -0.44 -7.17
C LYS A 539 6.22 -0.11 -8.51
N VAL A 540 5.40 0.03 -9.55
CA VAL A 540 5.89 0.10 -10.92
C VAL A 540 6.10 1.54 -11.36
N SER A 541 7.35 1.97 -11.37
CA SER A 541 7.74 3.26 -11.95
C SER A 541 8.07 3.10 -13.43
N ILE A 542 7.25 3.72 -14.29
CA ILE A 542 7.58 3.91 -15.69
C ILE A 542 8.52 5.11 -15.82
N VAL A 543 9.53 4.99 -16.68
CA VAL A 543 10.53 6.02 -16.97
C VAL A 543 10.28 6.56 -18.38
N THR A 544 10.21 7.88 -18.50
CA THR A 544 10.12 8.57 -19.78
C THR A 544 11.51 8.94 -20.31
N PRO A 545 11.71 9.04 -21.64
CA PRO A 545 12.97 9.54 -22.19
C PRO A 545 13.31 10.94 -21.66
N GLY A 546 14.58 11.23 -21.40
CA GLY A 546 15.01 12.58 -21.00
C GLY A 546 16.20 12.63 -20.06
N VAL A 547 16.51 11.55 -19.35
CA VAL A 547 17.69 11.45 -18.45
C VAL A 547 18.63 10.38 -18.97
N ALA A 548 19.90 10.75 -19.18
CA ALA A 548 20.92 9.81 -19.64
C ALA A 548 21.30 8.79 -18.54
N PRO A 549 21.73 7.56 -18.88
CA PRO A 549 22.10 6.54 -17.89
C PRO A 549 23.17 6.99 -16.88
N ALA A 550 24.16 7.76 -17.33
CA ALA A 550 25.21 8.32 -16.49
C ALA A 550 24.78 9.55 -15.67
N GLY A 551 23.52 9.99 -15.81
CA GLY A 551 23.01 11.26 -15.28
C GLY A 551 23.09 12.40 -16.30
N GLY A 552 22.38 13.49 -16.03
CA GLY A 552 22.21 14.61 -16.96
C GLY A 552 21.05 14.42 -17.94
N LEU A 553 20.71 15.48 -18.68
CA LEU A 553 19.60 15.47 -19.63
C LEU A 553 20.04 14.94 -21.00
N MET A 554 19.13 14.26 -21.68
CA MET A 554 19.28 13.85 -23.08
C MET A 554 18.98 15.04 -24.02
N PRO A 555 19.39 14.98 -25.31
CA PRO A 555 19.05 16.04 -26.27
C PRO A 555 17.54 16.22 -26.54
N VAL A 556 16.76 15.16 -26.32
CA VAL A 556 15.30 15.15 -26.44
C VAL A 556 14.75 14.42 -25.22
N GLY A 557 13.63 14.90 -24.67
CA GLY A 557 12.99 14.30 -23.51
C GLY A 557 11.50 14.58 -23.47
N ILE A 558 10.78 13.70 -22.77
CA ILE A 558 9.34 13.73 -22.60
C ILE A 558 9.07 13.88 -21.11
N PRO A 559 8.68 15.07 -20.63
CA PRO A 559 8.33 15.26 -19.23
C PRO A 559 7.17 14.36 -18.84
N ALA A 560 7.31 13.66 -17.71
CA ALA A 560 6.32 12.68 -17.26
C ALA A 560 4.96 13.32 -16.89
N SER A 561 4.95 14.62 -16.59
CA SER A 561 3.72 15.41 -16.39
C SER A 561 2.85 15.50 -17.65
N VAL A 562 3.44 15.55 -18.85
CA VAL A 562 2.70 15.53 -20.13
C VAL A 562 2.00 14.20 -20.33
N VAL A 563 2.72 13.10 -20.08
CA VAL A 563 2.16 11.74 -20.16
C VAL A 563 1.03 11.57 -19.15
N THR A 564 1.23 12.08 -17.92
CA THR A 564 0.21 12.04 -16.86
C THR A 564 -1.07 12.76 -17.28
N ALA A 565 -0.98 13.98 -17.81
CA ALA A 565 -2.14 14.73 -18.28
C ALA A 565 -2.87 14.02 -19.44
N TYR A 566 -2.12 13.37 -20.34
CA TYR A 566 -2.70 12.58 -21.42
C TYR A 566 -3.42 11.31 -20.94
N LEU A 567 -2.88 10.66 -19.91
CA LEU A 567 -3.49 9.50 -19.25
C LEU A 567 -4.77 9.90 -18.49
N ASP A 568 -4.75 11.04 -17.80
CA ASP A 568 -5.90 11.59 -17.09
C ASP A 568 -7.07 11.90 -18.05
N ALA A 569 -6.77 12.46 -19.22
CA ALA A 569 -7.75 12.68 -20.29
C ALA A 569 -8.41 11.38 -20.81
N ARG A 570 -7.86 10.20 -20.46
CA ARG A 570 -8.39 8.86 -20.77
C ARG A 570 -8.92 8.12 -19.55
N GLY A 571 -9.05 8.81 -18.40
CA GLY A 571 -9.56 8.23 -17.17
C GLY A 571 -8.57 7.32 -16.43
N ILE A 572 -7.26 7.48 -16.69
CA ILE A 572 -6.20 6.75 -15.99
C ILE A 572 -5.50 7.69 -15.01
N VAL A 573 -5.85 7.54 -13.73
CA VAL A 573 -5.23 8.30 -12.64
C VAL A 573 -3.93 7.62 -12.22
N VAL A 574 -2.87 8.41 -12.09
CA VAL A 574 -1.54 7.96 -11.67
C VAL A 574 -1.32 8.25 -10.19
N GLU A 575 -0.47 7.47 -9.52
CA GLU A 575 -0.22 7.65 -8.08
C GLU A 575 0.74 8.81 -7.80
N LYS A 576 1.87 8.84 -8.53
CA LYS A 576 2.92 9.85 -8.34
C LYS A 576 3.60 10.11 -9.67
N THR A 577 3.84 11.38 -9.95
CA THR A 577 4.60 11.84 -11.11
C THR A 577 5.78 12.69 -10.65
N THR A 578 6.93 12.48 -11.26
CA THR A 578 8.12 13.33 -11.11
C THR A 578 8.50 13.93 -12.46
N ASP A 579 9.71 14.47 -12.60
CA ASP A 579 10.25 14.96 -13.88
C ASP A 579 10.16 13.92 -15.01
N PHE A 580 10.58 12.67 -14.74
CA PHE A 580 10.73 11.61 -15.75
C PHE A 580 10.25 10.23 -15.28
N THR A 581 9.52 10.16 -14.15
CA THR A 581 8.98 8.89 -13.65
C THR A 581 7.51 9.00 -13.28
N ILE A 582 6.75 7.94 -13.54
CA ILE A 582 5.32 7.81 -13.22
C ILE A 582 5.13 6.50 -12.47
N LEU A 583 4.69 6.58 -11.21
CA LEU A 583 4.44 5.41 -10.37
C LEU A 583 3.00 4.92 -10.53
N PHE A 584 2.86 3.61 -10.73
CA PHE A 584 1.62 2.87 -10.68
C PHE A 584 1.66 1.84 -9.55
N LEU A 585 0.57 1.77 -8.77
CA LEU A 585 0.44 0.81 -7.68
C LEU A 585 -0.36 -0.41 -8.11
N PHE A 586 0.28 -1.58 -8.12
CA PHE A 586 -0.39 -2.84 -8.39
C PHE A 586 -0.96 -3.46 -7.11
N SER A 587 -2.03 -2.85 -6.57
CA SER A 587 -2.66 -3.33 -5.33
C SER A 587 -3.42 -4.65 -5.49
N ILE A 588 -3.80 -5.26 -4.36
CA ILE A 588 -4.68 -6.45 -4.29
C ILE A 588 -6.05 -6.20 -4.97
N GLY A 589 -6.47 -4.94 -5.09
CA GLY A 589 -7.72 -4.56 -5.75
C GLY A 589 -7.64 -4.48 -7.28
N ILE A 590 -6.47 -4.70 -7.90
CA ILE A 590 -6.37 -4.73 -9.36
C ILE A 590 -7.02 -6.01 -9.90
N THR A 591 -7.84 -5.86 -10.94
CA THR A 591 -8.39 -6.98 -11.70
C THR A 591 -7.38 -7.47 -12.74
N LYS A 592 -7.29 -8.78 -12.94
CA LYS A 592 -6.43 -9.40 -13.96
C LYS A 592 -6.58 -8.74 -15.32
N GLY A 593 -5.45 -8.40 -15.94
CA GLY A 593 -5.41 -7.79 -17.27
C GLY A 593 -5.78 -6.31 -17.33
N LYS A 594 -6.12 -5.64 -16.22
CA LYS A 594 -6.37 -4.18 -16.19
C LYS A 594 -5.20 -3.38 -16.74
N TRP A 595 -3.97 -3.85 -16.51
CA TRP A 595 -2.76 -3.21 -17.04
C TRP A 595 -2.73 -3.16 -18.58
N GLY A 596 -3.51 -4.00 -19.29
CA GLY A 596 -3.64 -3.95 -20.73
C GLY A 596 -4.19 -2.60 -21.25
N SER A 597 -5.10 -1.97 -20.51
CA SER A 597 -5.60 -0.63 -20.87
C SER A 597 -4.52 0.44 -20.70
N LEU A 598 -3.65 0.29 -19.70
CA LEU A 598 -2.50 1.17 -19.49
C LEU A 598 -1.47 1.00 -20.61
N VAL A 599 -1.13 -0.24 -20.99
CA VAL A 599 -0.24 -0.49 -22.14
C VAL A 599 -0.81 0.12 -23.41
N SER A 600 -2.10 -0.07 -23.69
CA SER A 600 -2.76 0.57 -24.84
C SER A 600 -2.63 2.09 -24.81
N ALA A 601 -2.91 2.71 -23.66
CA ALA A 601 -2.82 4.16 -23.51
C ALA A 601 -1.40 4.70 -23.70
N LEU A 602 -0.37 3.96 -23.28
CA LEU A 602 1.04 4.32 -23.52
C LEU A 602 1.42 4.19 -25.00
N CYS A 603 0.92 3.16 -25.69
CA CYS A 603 1.07 3.05 -27.14
C CYS A 603 0.36 4.19 -27.89
N ASP A 604 -0.85 4.54 -27.45
CA ASP A 604 -1.60 5.66 -27.99
C ASP A 604 -0.85 6.98 -27.77
N PHE A 605 -0.31 7.20 -26.56
CA PHE A 605 0.52 8.37 -26.26
C PHE A 605 1.69 8.46 -27.23
N LYS A 606 2.45 7.37 -27.41
CA LYS A 606 3.59 7.37 -28.34
C LYS A 606 3.15 7.72 -29.76
N ARG A 607 2.13 7.05 -30.30
CA ARG A 607 1.62 7.30 -31.65
C ARG A 607 1.21 8.76 -31.82
N ASP A 608 0.45 9.29 -30.87
CA ASP A 608 -0.10 10.64 -30.93
C ASP A 608 1.00 11.68 -30.71
N TYR A 609 2.01 11.38 -29.89
CA TYR A 609 3.22 12.19 -29.71
C TYR A 609 4.03 12.25 -31.01
N ASP A 610 4.31 11.10 -31.64
CA ASP A 610 5.07 11.03 -32.89
C ASP A 610 4.34 11.74 -34.04
N ALA A 611 3.00 11.71 -34.05
CA ALA A 611 2.16 12.44 -34.99
C ALA A 611 1.97 13.93 -34.64
N ASN A 612 2.51 14.38 -33.50
CA ASN A 612 2.29 15.70 -32.92
C ASN A 612 0.80 16.10 -32.88
N LEU A 613 -0.04 15.21 -32.36
CA LEU A 613 -1.50 15.39 -32.31
C LEU A 613 -1.86 16.73 -31.64
N PRO A 614 -2.77 17.54 -32.21
CA PRO A 614 -3.23 18.79 -31.61
C PRO A 614 -3.72 18.61 -30.17
N LEU A 615 -3.38 19.55 -29.28
CA LEU A 615 -3.69 19.45 -27.85
C LEU A 615 -5.19 19.46 -27.53
N ASP A 616 -6.03 20.08 -28.37
CA ASP A 616 -7.49 20.04 -28.23
C ASP A 616 -8.07 18.64 -28.41
N MET A 617 -7.34 17.76 -29.10
CA MET A 617 -7.65 16.33 -29.23
C MET A 617 -6.89 15.48 -28.21
N ALA A 618 -5.62 15.80 -27.94
CA ALA A 618 -4.76 14.99 -27.08
C ALA A 618 -5.10 15.13 -25.58
N ILE A 619 -5.31 16.38 -25.13
CA ILE A 619 -5.58 16.78 -23.74
C ILE A 619 -6.66 17.89 -23.75
N PRO A 620 -7.94 17.54 -24.00
CA PRO A 620 -8.99 18.55 -24.23
C PRO A 620 -9.22 19.52 -23.07
N SER A 621 -9.07 19.07 -21.82
CA SER A 621 -9.20 19.92 -20.62
C SER A 621 -8.17 21.04 -20.59
N LEU A 622 -6.90 20.74 -20.91
CA LEU A 622 -5.82 21.72 -20.98
C LEU A 622 -6.10 22.78 -22.06
N ALA A 623 -6.59 22.36 -23.23
CA ALA A 623 -6.93 23.27 -24.32
C ALA A 623 -8.15 24.15 -23.97
N GLN A 624 -9.11 23.62 -23.21
CA GLN A 624 -10.29 24.36 -22.78
C GLN A 624 -9.95 25.43 -21.72
N GLU A 625 -9.14 25.06 -20.73
CA GLU A 625 -8.81 25.94 -19.60
C GLU A 625 -7.72 26.96 -19.94
N HIS A 626 -6.76 26.58 -20.80
CA HIS A 626 -5.55 27.36 -21.08
C HIS A 626 -5.28 27.53 -22.59
N GLY A 627 -6.32 27.48 -23.41
CA GLY A 627 -6.22 27.49 -24.88
C GLY A 627 -5.44 28.67 -25.47
N SER A 628 -5.44 29.84 -24.85
CA SER A 628 -4.64 30.98 -25.33
C SER A 628 -3.13 30.75 -25.21
N ARG A 629 -2.68 30.03 -24.17
CA ARG A 629 -1.27 29.71 -23.92
C ARG A 629 -0.77 28.60 -24.82
N TYR A 630 -1.65 27.63 -25.13
CA TYR A 630 -1.31 26.41 -25.86
C TYR A 630 -1.88 26.37 -27.29
N ALA A 631 -2.36 27.51 -27.79
CA ALA A 631 -2.96 27.63 -29.11
C ALA A 631 -2.00 27.16 -30.23
N GLY A 632 -2.49 26.24 -31.06
CA GLY A 632 -1.75 25.73 -32.21
C GLY A 632 -0.61 24.77 -31.87
N MET A 633 -0.41 24.40 -30.60
CA MET A 633 0.58 23.40 -30.21
C MET A 633 0.03 21.99 -30.38
N GLY A 634 0.88 21.07 -30.83
CA GLY A 634 0.65 19.64 -30.70
C GLY A 634 1.30 19.05 -29.44
N LEU A 635 1.05 17.77 -29.19
CA LEU A 635 1.54 17.04 -28.02
C LEU A 635 3.07 17.02 -27.92
N LYS A 636 3.77 16.87 -29.05
CA LYS A 636 5.24 16.89 -29.10
C LYS A 636 5.79 18.30 -28.88
N ASP A 637 5.14 19.33 -29.45
CA ASP A 637 5.56 20.72 -29.22
C ASP A 637 5.49 21.09 -27.74
N LEU A 638 4.43 20.64 -27.05
CA LEU A 638 4.28 20.85 -25.61
C LEU A 638 5.42 20.20 -24.82
N ALA A 639 5.71 18.93 -25.10
CA ALA A 639 6.77 18.20 -24.42
C ALA A 639 8.16 18.80 -24.66
N ASP A 640 8.48 19.12 -25.92
CA ASP A 640 9.75 19.75 -26.29
C ASP A 640 9.91 21.12 -25.58
N THR A 641 8.84 21.92 -25.53
CA THR A 641 8.83 23.22 -24.85
C THR A 641 9.03 23.08 -23.34
N MET A 642 8.34 22.12 -22.71
CA MET A 642 8.46 21.86 -21.27
C MET A 642 9.84 21.31 -20.92
N PHE A 643 10.38 20.40 -21.72
CA PHE A 643 11.71 19.82 -21.53
C PHE A 643 12.82 20.89 -21.66
N ALA A 644 12.75 21.74 -22.68
CA ALA A 644 13.69 22.85 -22.85
C ALA A 644 13.65 23.84 -21.67
N ALA A 645 12.46 24.08 -21.08
CA ALA A 645 12.35 24.90 -19.89
C ALA A 645 12.94 24.23 -18.64
N MET A 646 12.78 22.90 -18.47
CA MET A 646 13.42 22.15 -17.38
C MET A 646 14.95 22.24 -17.48
N GLU A 647 15.51 22.13 -18.69
CA GLU A 647 16.94 22.32 -18.94
C GLU A 647 17.38 23.75 -18.60
N GLN A 648 16.67 24.76 -19.10
CA GLN A 648 17.00 26.18 -18.87
C GLN A 648 16.95 26.55 -17.38
N LEU A 649 15.93 26.05 -16.66
CA LEU A 649 15.74 26.32 -15.23
C LEU A 649 16.63 25.41 -14.35
N GLY A 650 17.18 24.34 -14.91
CA GLY A 650 18.01 23.37 -14.19
C GLY A 650 17.25 22.62 -13.09
N THR A 651 15.95 22.35 -13.27
CA THR A 651 15.06 21.80 -12.23
C THR A 651 15.61 20.51 -11.62
N THR A 652 16.02 19.54 -12.44
CA THR A 652 16.55 18.25 -11.98
C THR A 652 17.86 18.37 -11.22
N ARG A 653 18.77 19.25 -11.67
CA ARG A 653 20.05 19.51 -11.00
C ARG A 653 19.82 20.18 -9.64
N LEU A 654 19.02 21.25 -9.61
CA LEU A 654 18.71 21.99 -8.38
C LEU A 654 17.97 21.12 -7.37
N MET A 655 17.05 20.26 -7.83
CA MET A 655 16.40 19.27 -6.98
C MET A 655 17.42 18.34 -6.32
N SER A 656 18.39 17.82 -7.08
CA SER A 656 19.44 16.95 -6.52
C SER A 656 20.29 17.69 -5.47
N GLU A 657 20.74 18.90 -5.77
CA GLU A 657 21.55 19.73 -4.87
C GLU A 657 20.77 20.10 -3.59
N ALA A 658 19.50 20.51 -3.71
CA ALA A 658 18.68 20.97 -2.61
C ALA A 658 18.43 19.87 -1.56
N PHE A 659 18.21 18.64 -2.01
CA PHE A 659 17.99 17.48 -1.13
C PHE A 659 19.28 16.78 -0.70
N SER A 660 20.45 17.19 -1.22
CA SER A 660 21.75 16.66 -0.79
C SER A 660 22.30 17.37 0.45
N ILE A 661 21.70 18.48 0.86
CA ILE A 661 22.07 19.22 2.06
C ILE A 661 20.96 19.16 3.10
N LEU A 662 21.34 19.23 4.39
CA LEU A 662 20.39 19.49 5.46
C LEU A 662 20.38 21.00 5.75
N PRO A 663 19.20 21.65 5.69
CA PRO A 663 19.05 23.03 6.17
C PRO A 663 19.47 23.14 7.65
N LYS A 664 20.05 24.28 8.02
CA LYS A 664 20.47 24.52 9.40
C LYS A 664 19.25 24.70 10.30
N PRO A 665 19.06 23.89 11.36
CA PRO A 665 17.99 24.13 12.32
C PRO A 665 18.37 25.28 13.26
N GLU A 666 17.57 26.35 13.28
CA GLU A 666 17.72 27.47 14.23
C GLU A 666 16.89 27.23 15.49
N MET A 667 15.79 26.49 15.39
CA MET A 667 15.00 26.04 16.53
C MET A 667 14.27 24.73 16.22
N SER A 668 13.79 24.06 17.28
CA SER A 668 12.98 22.84 17.13
C SER A 668 11.62 23.13 16.46
N PRO A 669 11.00 22.13 15.80
CA PRO A 669 9.67 22.29 15.20
C PRO A 669 8.59 22.79 16.18
N VAL A 670 8.62 22.33 17.44
CA VAL A 670 7.68 22.80 18.47
C VAL A 670 7.81 24.30 18.76
N ARG A 671 9.03 24.84 18.77
CA ARG A 671 9.27 26.27 18.98
C ARG A 671 8.81 27.09 17.78
N ALA A 672 9.08 26.63 16.56
CA ALA A 672 8.57 27.29 15.36
C ALA A 672 7.03 27.32 15.35
N TYR A 673 6.39 26.22 15.74
CA TYR A 673 4.94 26.15 15.88
C TYR A 673 4.39 27.07 17.00
N GLU A 674 5.06 27.17 18.15
CA GLU A 674 4.69 28.12 19.22
C GLU A 674 4.70 29.57 18.69
N HIS A 675 5.68 29.95 17.87
CA HIS A 675 5.72 31.26 17.22
C HIS A 675 4.58 31.46 16.23
N LEU A 676 4.26 30.43 15.43
CA LEU A 676 3.11 30.44 14.51
C LEU A 676 1.79 30.70 15.27
N VAL A 677 1.55 29.97 16.37
CA VAL A 677 0.33 30.13 17.20
C VAL A 677 0.23 31.52 17.82
N GLN A 678 1.36 32.13 18.16
CA GLN A 678 1.41 33.48 18.73
C GLN A 678 1.31 34.59 17.68
N GLY A 679 1.17 34.25 16.40
CA GLY A 679 1.15 35.23 15.31
C GLY A 679 2.49 35.93 15.10
N ARG A 680 3.61 35.34 15.58
CA ARG A 680 4.98 35.87 15.40
C ARG A 680 5.58 35.37 14.09
N VAL A 681 4.80 35.46 13.02
CA VAL A 681 5.12 35.02 11.66
C VAL A 681 4.67 36.05 10.64
N GLU A 682 5.31 36.03 9.48
CA GLU A 682 4.91 36.81 8.32
C GLU A 682 5.06 35.97 7.05
N GLN A 683 4.29 36.31 6.02
CA GLN A 683 4.42 35.69 4.70
C GLN A 683 5.33 36.54 3.82
N VAL A 684 6.35 35.89 3.27
CA VAL A 684 7.35 36.54 2.44
C VAL A 684 7.50 35.80 1.11
N THR A 685 7.94 36.52 0.08
CA THR A 685 8.30 35.92 -1.21
C THR A 685 9.57 35.07 -1.09
N LEU A 686 9.87 34.23 -2.09
CA LEU A 686 11.12 33.45 -2.12
C LEU A 686 12.39 34.31 -2.13
N ASP A 687 12.32 35.54 -2.62
CA ASP A 687 13.45 36.49 -2.61
C ASP A 687 13.70 37.05 -1.20
N GLU A 688 12.64 37.31 -0.44
CA GLU A 688 12.68 37.81 0.93
C GLU A 688 12.93 36.71 1.97
N LEU A 689 12.73 35.43 1.60
CA LEU A 689 12.91 34.27 2.47
C LEU A 689 14.39 33.96 2.77
N ALA A 690 15.32 34.52 1.99
CA ALA A 690 16.75 34.27 2.15
C ALA A 690 17.24 34.57 3.58
N GLY A 691 17.88 33.58 4.21
CA GLY A 691 18.40 33.65 5.57
C GLY A 691 17.33 33.64 6.67
N ARG A 692 16.05 33.53 6.33
CA ARG A 692 14.93 33.50 7.29
C ARG A 692 14.69 32.07 7.78
N THR A 693 14.08 31.97 8.96
CA THR A 693 13.67 30.68 9.54
C THR A 693 12.21 30.40 9.17
N VAL A 694 11.92 29.25 8.56
CA VAL A 694 10.55 28.91 8.17
C VAL A 694 9.70 28.57 9.40
N ALA A 695 8.45 29.03 9.39
CA ALA A 695 7.49 28.73 10.45
C ALA A 695 6.72 27.43 10.19
N THR A 696 6.61 27.04 8.94
CA THR A 696 5.92 25.83 8.46
C THR A 696 6.85 24.99 7.60
N GLY A 697 6.60 23.67 7.52
CA GLY A 697 7.33 22.81 6.60
C GLY A 697 7.04 23.15 5.15
N VAL A 698 8.04 23.00 4.28
CA VAL A 698 7.93 23.16 2.82
C VAL A 698 8.20 21.81 2.16
N VAL A 699 7.19 21.27 1.48
CA VAL A 699 7.19 19.90 0.92
C VAL A 699 6.82 19.96 -0.56
N PRO A 700 7.79 20.10 -1.48
CA PRO A 700 7.53 20.11 -2.91
C PRO A 700 7.23 18.71 -3.44
N TYR A 701 6.28 18.60 -4.38
CA TYR A 701 5.99 17.41 -5.16
C TYR A 701 6.38 17.63 -6.63
N PRO A 702 7.33 16.83 -7.17
CA PRO A 702 8.12 15.79 -6.49
C PRO A 702 9.20 16.38 -5.56
N PRO A 703 9.80 15.59 -4.63
CA PRO A 703 9.54 14.18 -4.31
C PRO A 703 8.45 13.92 -3.24
N GLY A 704 7.84 14.96 -2.67
CA GLY A 704 6.83 14.80 -1.62
C GLY A 704 7.40 14.52 -0.22
N ILE A 705 8.65 14.96 0.02
CA ILE A 705 9.32 14.89 1.32
C ILE A 705 9.76 16.30 1.77
N PRO A 706 9.89 16.55 3.09
CA PRO A 706 10.22 17.88 3.57
C PRO A 706 11.58 18.37 3.05
N LEU A 707 11.53 19.42 2.23
CA LEU A 707 12.71 20.17 1.84
C LEU A 707 13.18 21.01 3.04
N LEU A 708 12.25 21.76 3.64
CA LEU A 708 12.44 22.51 4.88
C LEU A 708 11.45 22.03 5.94
N MET A 709 11.93 21.88 7.16
CA MET A 709 11.11 21.61 8.34
C MET A 709 10.88 22.91 9.14
N PRO A 710 9.78 23.04 9.89
CA PRO A 710 9.57 24.19 10.78
C PRO A 710 10.78 24.42 11.69
N GLY A 711 11.28 25.66 11.74
CA GLY A 711 12.45 26.03 12.53
C GLY A 711 13.80 25.92 11.80
N GLU A 712 13.81 25.48 10.54
CA GLU A 712 15.01 25.48 9.70
C GLU A 712 15.20 26.80 8.95
N ASN A 713 16.46 27.16 8.72
CA ASN A 713 16.84 28.33 7.92
C ASN A 713 16.78 28.00 6.42
N ALA A 714 16.15 28.86 5.62
CA ALA A 714 16.04 28.69 4.17
C ALA A 714 17.39 28.82 3.43
N GLY A 715 18.44 29.31 4.10
CA GLY A 715 19.77 29.48 3.54
C GLY A 715 19.90 30.75 2.69
N PRO A 716 21.05 30.96 2.04
CA PRO A 716 21.30 32.15 1.23
C PRO A 716 20.44 32.17 -0.04
N ALA A 717 20.18 33.37 -0.59
CA ALA A 717 19.34 33.55 -1.78
C ALA A 717 19.78 32.76 -3.02
N GLY A 718 21.09 32.53 -3.17
CA GLY A 718 21.68 31.70 -4.23
C GLY A 718 21.97 30.24 -3.81
N GLY A 719 21.47 29.82 -2.64
CA GLY A 719 21.62 28.47 -2.14
C GLY A 719 20.71 27.47 -2.87
N PRO A 720 20.99 26.17 -2.76
CA PRO A 720 20.30 25.16 -3.56
C PRO A 720 18.82 25.00 -3.19
N VAL A 721 18.44 25.18 -1.92
CA VAL A 721 17.04 25.11 -1.44
C VAL A 721 16.17 26.17 -2.13
N LEU A 722 16.54 27.45 -2.01
CA LEU A 722 15.80 28.54 -2.65
C LEU A 722 15.94 28.52 -4.18
N GLY A 723 17.10 28.09 -4.70
CA GLY A 723 17.29 27.88 -6.13
C GLY A 723 16.28 26.89 -6.71
N TYR A 724 16.06 25.77 -6.02
CA TYR A 724 15.06 24.79 -6.44
C TYR A 724 13.63 25.33 -6.38
N LEU A 725 13.23 25.96 -5.26
CA LEU A 725 11.88 26.55 -5.15
C LEU A 725 11.62 27.63 -6.21
N LYS A 726 12.61 28.47 -6.53
CA LYS A 726 12.50 29.47 -7.60
C LYS A 726 12.42 28.84 -8.98
N ALA A 727 13.09 27.71 -9.21
CA ALA A 727 12.95 26.96 -10.45
C ALA A 727 11.53 26.39 -10.61
N LEU A 728 10.93 25.87 -9.53
CA LEU A 728 9.53 25.42 -9.53
C LEU A 728 8.56 26.59 -9.80
N GLU A 729 8.69 27.70 -9.07
CA GLU A 729 7.87 28.90 -9.27
C GLU A 729 7.95 29.40 -10.73
N ALA A 730 9.16 29.48 -11.29
CA ALA A 730 9.38 29.92 -12.66
C ALA A 730 8.81 28.92 -13.69
N TYR A 731 8.81 27.63 -13.38
CA TYR A 731 8.20 26.61 -14.23
C TYR A 731 6.67 26.74 -14.22
N ASP A 732 6.06 26.82 -13.05
CA ASP A 732 4.61 26.90 -12.87
C ASP A 732 4.01 28.10 -13.60
N ARG A 733 4.67 29.26 -13.51
CA ARG A 733 4.27 30.48 -14.25
C ARG A 733 4.27 30.29 -15.77
N ARG A 734 5.14 29.43 -16.31
CA ARG A 734 5.27 29.19 -17.76
C ARG A 734 4.28 28.16 -18.29
N PHE A 735 3.82 27.26 -17.43
CA PHE A 735 3.03 26.09 -17.78
C PHE A 735 1.76 25.93 -16.91
N PRO A 736 0.76 26.82 -17.06
CA PRO A 736 -0.52 26.66 -16.39
C PRO A 736 -1.17 25.31 -16.75
N GLY A 737 -1.73 24.61 -15.76
CA GLY A 737 -2.21 23.23 -15.89
C GLY A 737 -1.14 22.16 -15.60
N PHE A 738 0.12 22.56 -15.39
CA PHE A 738 1.23 21.69 -14.97
C PHE A 738 1.97 22.23 -13.74
N ALA A 739 1.29 23.02 -12.92
CA ALA A 739 1.87 23.58 -11.71
C ALA A 739 2.21 22.47 -10.70
N HIS A 740 3.32 22.63 -9.99
CA HIS A 740 3.72 21.72 -8.93
C HIS A 740 2.85 21.93 -7.69
N ASP A 741 2.56 20.84 -6.98
CA ASP A 741 1.97 20.93 -5.64
C ASP A 741 3.09 21.04 -4.61
N THR A 742 3.16 22.16 -3.89
CA THR A 742 4.16 22.37 -2.83
C THR A 742 3.47 22.75 -1.54
N HIS A 743 3.32 21.79 -0.62
CA HIS A 743 2.72 22.09 0.67
C HIS A 743 3.59 23.08 1.46
N GLY A 744 2.94 24.05 2.10
CA GLY A 744 3.62 25.11 2.86
C GLY A 744 4.00 26.33 2.01
N VAL A 745 3.68 26.31 0.72
CA VAL A 745 3.74 27.47 -0.18
C VAL A 745 2.32 27.92 -0.49
N GLU A 746 2.07 29.22 -0.40
CA GLU A 746 0.88 29.86 -0.95
C GLU A 746 1.24 30.56 -2.26
N VAL A 747 0.38 30.42 -3.27
CA VAL A 747 0.62 30.98 -4.61
C VAL A 747 -0.33 32.14 -4.85
N GLU A 748 0.20 33.35 -4.91
CA GLU A 748 -0.54 34.58 -5.21
C GLU A 748 -0.10 35.16 -6.56
N ASP A 749 -1.00 35.21 -7.54
CA ASP A 749 -0.70 35.68 -8.91
C ASP A 749 0.55 35.00 -9.51
N GLY A 750 0.70 33.70 -9.23
CA GLY A 750 1.84 32.89 -9.64
C GLY A 750 3.11 33.10 -8.81
N THR A 751 3.05 33.87 -7.72
CA THR A 751 4.18 34.13 -6.82
C THR A 751 4.12 33.27 -5.58
N TYR A 752 5.22 32.59 -5.28
CA TYR A 752 5.35 31.72 -4.13
C TYR A 752 5.61 32.56 -2.87
N ARG A 753 4.77 32.34 -1.86
CA ARG A 753 4.90 32.91 -0.51
C ARG A 753 5.01 31.81 0.52
N VAL A 754 5.86 32.02 1.52
CA VAL A 754 6.11 31.06 2.61
C VAL A 754 6.02 31.79 3.94
N TYR A 755 5.40 31.15 4.94
CA TYR A 755 5.44 31.64 6.31
C TYR A 755 6.83 31.47 6.91
N CYS A 756 7.42 32.58 7.35
CA CYS A 756 8.65 32.60 8.13
C CYS A 756 8.44 33.33 9.46
N LEU A 757 9.37 33.15 10.39
CA LEU A 757 9.35 33.89 11.66
C LEU A 757 9.62 35.37 11.38
N THR A 758 8.89 36.27 12.05
CA THR A 758 9.13 37.72 11.96
C THR A 758 10.59 38.05 12.29
N ALA A 759 11.17 39.00 11.55
CA ALA A 759 12.57 39.41 11.68
C ALA A 759 12.94 39.94 13.07
#